data_AF-A0A2D4PMG8-F1
#
_entry.id   AF-A0A2D4PMG8-F1
#
_cell.length_a   1.000
_cell.length_b   1.000
_cell.length_c   1.000
_cell.angle_alpha   90.00
_cell.angle_beta   90.00
_cell.angle_gamma   90.00
#
_symmetry.space_group_name_H-M   'P 1'
#
loop_
_entity.id
_entity.type
_entity.pdbx_description
1 polymer ?
#
loop_
_entity_poly.entity_id
_entity_poly.type
_entity_poly.pdbx_seq_one_letter_code
_entity_poly.pdbx_strand_id
1 'polypeptide(L)'
;FDQLLLEGVSAEKETNQEKLIKFERQMEAFEQDRTGLLAEIEALKSENNKLKEEQDQTRQELDCLSSEKGDWNLSKDKAESLEMKLHMACDEKSHLLKLLEEEKAFKSLVVSQLQSLHEKMGSKYPDENKEEDIVGTLQAANEFLAKMKQEEQILISQKDENVNLRQELQRVQEESEARCTEFRSLLDDYEKEKYLLKEELEGALSEKEVLQLDIQQLEHTSEKIRKENQDLLVHIENISEQHANQENKMKEQEEKSEKEQKNITLILEQKETELRNVQAELSLLKESVEKSSADQDQQLQETEKIVNLEQQLKEKEEKINKIKAVAVKLRKELNSSRNEVQSLREELELIKSEKKQLSSSMADIIQGAESYKNLLLEYDKQAEQLDFQKTQARNFERKIDDLTKQLENSVQQQEQWHSANEDLLTRVETLQTNVKLLETQLLEIQKAKAKVDKELEAEKLLKEQKIKDYANSVREVEEFQTLLQKEKKHLQKVLEELELAKKDAHKSTLMDMEIADYERFVKELNQNITDKSSRIEDLEQEIKIQNQKKEILQEEIKSLQNSVQEYEEKNGKLKQLLVKTKKELADSKQAENELLRFQASLKGELEANQQQMEDYKIQLSELTSEKHKIQEHLRTSLEQHQRVLSTYQQKVAALQEECNAAKEEHSAVTSEFENYKVRVHNVLKQKNKSSQSETDVTKQEREHMEKVIDQLKIKLQETQHNLQINVVDLQTLQSEHDALLERHNKILQETVAKEAELREKLCTIQSENVVIKSEYAQTVSQLTAQNEALRNSFRDQVRHLQEEHRKTVETLQQQLSKVETQLFQLQSEPSTKNSAPSSLPTKSLRERRNTDLPLLDVHAVTREEGEGMETTDTESVSSASTYVPSLEQLLNTPEMKFEPPQWEAELTKQELVQKLNTTSKSADHLSGLLRESEATNVILMEQIKLLKSEIRRLERNQEREKSVANLEYLKNVLLQFIFLKSGSERQRLLPVIDTMLQLSPEEKGKLVAIAQGDEETMSQAPGWASYLHSWSGLR
;
A
#
# COMPACT_ATOMS: atom_id res chain seq x y z
N PHE A 1 77.50 -186.45 67.01
CA PHE A 1 78.81 -185.97 66.52
C PHE A 1 78.82 -184.46 66.60
N ASP A 2 79.12 -183.83 67.73
CA ASP A 2 79.85 -184.27 68.95
C ASP A 2 81.35 -184.57 68.79
N GLN A 3 82.11 -184.03 69.73
CA GLN A 3 83.33 -184.58 70.33
C GLN A 3 84.57 -184.70 69.42
N LEU A 4 85.06 -185.91 69.13
CA LEU A 4 86.40 -186.18 68.56
C LEU A 4 86.69 -185.32 67.31
N LEU A 5 87.63 -184.36 67.33
CA LEU A 5 88.46 -183.80 68.43
C LEU A 5 88.82 -182.35 67.99
N LEU A 6 89.21 -181.35 68.80
CA LEU A 6 90.11 -181.28 69.97
C LEU A 6 91.56 -181.78 69.70
N GLU A 7 92.46 -181.44 70.61
CA GLU A 7 93.84 -181.96 70.77
C GLU A 7 94.80 -181.86 69.57
N GLY A 8 95.77 -180.95 69.71
CA GLY A 8 96.85 -180.76 68.74
C GLY A 8 97.58 -179.43 68.91
N VAL A 9 98.58 -179.41 69.82
CA VAL A 9 99.65 -178.39 69.83
C VAL A 9 99.16 -176.92 69.85
N SER A 10 98.38 -176.45 70.83
CA SER A 10 98.65 -176.52 72.28
C SER A 10 100.03 -176.01 72.75
N ALA A 11 100.89 -175.51 71.85
CA ALA A 11 102.23 -174.98 72.21
C ALA A 11 102.45 -173.53 71.73
N GLU A 12 102.04 -173.19 70.50
CA GLU A 12 101.96 -171.78 70.06
C GLU A 12 100.81 -171.00 70.72
N LYS A 13 100.00 -171.71 71.52
CA LYS A 13 99.22 -171.23 72.67
C LYS A 13 99.97 -170.13 73.46
N GLU A 14 101.27 -170.32 73.69
CA GLU A 14 102.19 -169.36 74.29
C GLU A 14 102.05 -167.89 73.83
N THR A 15 102.42 -167.61 72.57
CA THR A 15 103.09 -166.34 72.21
C THR A 15 102.39 -165.51 71.13
N ASN A 16 101.72 -166.12 70.17
CA ASN A 16 100.88 -165.37 69.23
C ASN A 16 99.57 -164.92 69.91
N GLN A 17 99.14 -165.64 70.95
CA GLN A 17 98.01 -165.28 71.79
C GLN A 17 98.28 -163.97 72.58
N GLU A 18 99.50 -163.74 73.10
CA GLU A 18 99.87 -162.42 73.66
C GLU A 18 99.96 -161.31 72.61
N LYS A 19 100.58 -161.59 71.45
CA LYS A 19 100.86 -160.56 70.44
C LYS A 19 99.60 -160.05 69.74
N LEU A 20 98.67 -160.93 69.35
CA LEU A 20 97.48 -160.47 68.65
C LEU A 20 96.48 -159.79 69.60
N ILE A 21 96.35 -160.24 70.86
CA ILE A 21 95.56 -159.52 71.88
C ILE A 21 96.09 -158.10 72.12
N LYS A 22 97.40 -157.86 71.92
CA LYS A 22 97.98 -156.52 71.95
C LYS A 22 97.64 -155.70 70.69
N PHE A 23 97.58 -156.32 69.52
CA PHE A 23 97.09 -155.66 68.29
C PHE A 23 95.58 -155.40 68.33
N GLU A 24 94.77 -156.31 68.88
CA GLU A 24 93.34 -156.12 69.10
C GLU A 24 93.11 -154.93 70.02
N ARG A 25 93.81 -154.83 71.17
CA ARG A 25 93.72 -153.65 72.05
C ARG A 25 94.20 -152.35 71.39
N GLN A 26 95.17 -152.41 70.48
CA GLN A 26 95.58 -151.23 69.70
C GLN A 26 94.59 -150.89 68.59
N MET A 27 93.91 -151.88 68.00
CA MET A 27 92.82 -151.69 67.03
C MET A 27 91.55 -151.18 67.70
N GLU A 28 91.18 -151.67 68.89
CA GLU A 28 90.10 -151.14 69.71
C GLU A 28 90.37 -149.69 70.13
N ALA A 29 91.60 -149.37 70.53
CA ALA A 29 92.02 -148.00 70.80
C ALA A 29 91.94 -147.13 69.53
N PHE A 30 92.43 -147.61 68.38
CA PHE A 30 92.27 -146.89 67.11
C PHE A 30 90.82 -146.81 66.64
N GLU A 31 89.94 -147.76 66.97
CA GLU A 31 88.51 -147.66 66.70
C GLU A 31 87.84 -146.64 67.60
N GLN A 32 88.21 -146.55 68.89
CA GLN A 32 87.72 -145.52 69.81
C GLN A 32 88.23 -144.12 69.44
N ASP A 33 89.52 -143.97 69.09
CA ASP A 33 90.05 -142.69 68.60
C ASP A 33 89.45 -142.31 67.24
N ARG A 34 89.21 -143.29 66.35
CA ARG A 34 88.58 -143.04 65.03
C ARG A 34 87.10 -142.71 65.15
N THR A 35 86.34 -143.34 66.05
CA THR A 35 84.94 -142.97 66.29
C THR A 35 84.84 -141.66 67.05
N GLY A 36 85.77 -141.36 67.97
CA GLY A 36 85.92 -140.05 68.60
C GLY A 36 86.16 -138.94 67.58
N LEU A 37 87.20 -139.06 66.74
CA LEU A 37 87.51 -138.08 65.69
C LEU A 37 86.40 -137.96 64.63
N LEU A 38 85.70 -139.05 64.28
CA LEU A 38 84.56 -138.97 63.36
C LEU A 38 83.34 -138.30 64.00
N ALA A 39 83.05 -138.56 65.27
CA ALA A 39 82.00 -137.87 66.01
C ALA A 39 82.33 -136.38 66.22
N GLU A 40 83.60 -136.03 66.40
CA GLU A 40 84.08 -134.65 66.44
C GLU A 40 83.95 -133.96 65.07
N ILE A 41 84.24 -134.67 63.96
CA ILE A 41 84.00 -134.19 62.59
C ILE A 41 82.50 -134.02 62.29
N GLU A 42 81.63 -134.88 62.80
CA GLU A 42 80.17 -134.72 62.68
C GLU A 42 79.63 -133.59 63.58
N ALA A 43 80.16 -133.43 64.79
CA ALA A 43 79.85 -132.30 65.66
C ALA A 43 80.24 -130.97 64.99
N LEU A 44 81.48 -130.84 64.51
CA LEU A 44 81.98 -129.68 63.78
C LEU A 44 81.20 -129.42 62.47
N LYS A 45 80.75 -130.47 61.76
CA LYS A 45 79.81 -130.31 60.64
C LYS A 45 78.46 -129.74 61.08
N SER A 46 77.90 -130.22 62.20
CA SER A 46 76.63 -129.73 62.71
C SER A 46 76.73 -128.28 63.19
N GLU A 47 77.86 -127.90 63.77
CA GLU A 47 78.16 -126.54 64.23
C GLU A 47 78.40 -125.59 63.06
N ASN A 48 79.14 -126.00 62.03
CA ASN A 48 79.36 -125.22 60.81
C ASN A 48 78.06 -125.06 59.99
N ASN A 49 77.17 -126.07 59.99
CA ASN A 49 75.83 -125.91 59.43
C ASN A 49 74.98 -124.91 60.24
N LYS A 50 74.99 -124.97 61.58
CA LYS A 50 74.28 -123.99 62.42
C LYS A 50 74.79 -122.56 62.22
N LEU A 51 76.11 -122.36 62.24
CA LEU A 51 76.72 -121.06 61.97
C LEU A 51 76.34 -120.51 60.58
N LYS A 52 76.10 -121.40 59.61
CA LYS A 52 75.61 -121.02 58.29
C LYS A 52 74.12 -120.67 58.29
N GLU A 53 73.29 -121.43 58.98
CA GLU A 53 71.86 -121.11 59.19
C GLU A 53 71.73 -119.76 59.92
N GLU A 54 72.52 -119.50 60.96
CA GLU A 54 72.59 -118.21 61.66
C GLU A 54 73.11 -117.06 60.76
N GLN A 55 74.07 -117.34 59.86
CA GLN A 55 74.57 -116.36 58.89
C GLN A 55 73.53 -115.99 57.82
N ASP A 56 72.76 -116.96 57.31
CA ASP A 56 71.72 -116.71 56.31
C ASP A 56 70.46 -116.09 56.97
N GLN A 57 70.12 -116.48 58.21
CA GLN A 57 69.09 -115.84 59.04
C GLN A 57 69.40 -114.35 59.31
N THR A 58 70.59 -114.03 59.80
CA THR A 58 71.00 -112.64 60.10
C THR A 58 71.14 -111.77 58.85
N ARG A 59 71.46 -112.36 57.68
CA ARG A 59 71.35 -111.66 56.39
C ARG A 59 69.91 -111.31 56.04
N GLN A 60 68.99 -112.24 56.20
CA GLN A 60 67.58 -112.02 55.87
C GLN A 60 66.94 -110.93 56.75
N GLU A 61 67.31 -110.88 58.04
CA GLU A 61 66.92 -109.80 58.94
C GLU A 61 67.50 -108.44 58.54
N LEU A 62 68.76 -108.39 58.06
CA LEU A 62 69.40 -107.16 57.60
C LEU A 62 68.76 -106.59 56.33
N ASP A 63 68.37 -107.46 55.38
CA ASP A 63 67.67 -107.06 54.16
C ASP A 63 66.25 -106.56 54.46
N CYS A 64 65.52 -107.22 55.37
CA CYS A 64 64.22 -106.75 55.85
C CYS A 64 64.32 -105.34 56.47
N LEU A 65 65.22 -105.12 57.43
CA LEU A 65 65.43 -103.80 58.06
C LEU A 65 65.87 -102.71 57.06
N SER A 66 66.60 -103.11 56.01
CA SER A 66 66.99 -102.20 54.92
C SER A 66 65.79 -101.78 54.07
N SER A 67 64.82 -102.67 53.86
CA SER A 67 63.58 -102.37 53.14
C SER A 67 62.65 -101.45 53.93
N GLU A 68 62.41 -101.72 55.23
CA GLU A 68 61.57 -100.89 56.09
C GLU A 68 62.11 -99.46 56.22
N LYS A 69 63.44 -99.30 56.26
CA LYS A 69 64.10 -97.99 56.26
C LYS A 69 63.90 -97.23 54.94
N GLY A 70 63.78 -97.94 53.82
CA GLY A 70 63.43 -97.35 52.52
C GLY A 70 62.01 -96.77 52.53
N ASP A 71 61.03 -97.57 52.97
CA ASP A 71 59.63 -97.14 53.03
C ASP A 71 59.40 -96.03 54.06
N TRP A 72 60.12 -96.02 55.20
CA TRP A 72 60.06 -94.93 56.17
C TRP A 72 60.54 -93.60 55.58
N ASN A 73 61.65 -93.59 54.83
CA ASN A 73 62.11 -92.40 54.13
C ASN A 73 61.09 -91.97 53.06
N LEU A 74 60.57 -92.92 52.27
CA LEU A 74 59.59 -92.63 51.23
C LEU A 74 58.25 -92.10 51.81
N SER A 75 57.88 -92.51 53.01
CA SER A 75 56.73 -91.98 53.76
C SER A 75 57.02 -90.60 54.32
N LYS A 76 58.25 -90.36 54.80
CA LYS A 76 58.71 -89.06 55.29
C LYS A 76 58.73 -88.02 54.17
N ASP A 77 59.33 -88.33 53.02
CA ASP A 77 59.39 -87.44 51.85
C ASP A 77 57.98 -87.10 51.34
N LYS A 78 57.03 -88.04 51.42
CA LYS A 78 55.61 -87.80 51.12
C LYS A 78 54.95 -86.88 52.16
N ALA A 79 55.26 -87.04 53.44
CA ALA A 79 54.76 -86.16 54.50
C ALA A 79 55.29 -84.73 54.33
N GLU A 80 56.60 -84.55 54.16
CA GLU A 80 57.22 -83.22 53.92
C GLU A 80 56.72 -82.60 52.59
N SER A 81 56.51 -83.40 51.53
CA SER A 81 55.89 -82.91 50.28
C SER A 81 54.42 -82.51 50.44
N LEU A 82 53.65 -83.20 51.28
CA LEU A 82 52.27 -82.84 51.60
C LEU A 82 52.19 -81.62 52.50
N GLU A 83 53.09 -81.51 53.49
CA GLU A 83 53.20 -80.34 54.37
C GLU A 83 53.60 -79.09 53.59
N MET A 84 54.59 -79.19 52.69
CA MET A 84 54.96 -78.08 51.80
C MET A 84 53.81 -77.69 50.85
N LYS A 85 53.07 -78.68 50.29
CA LYS A 85 51.86 -78.38 49.48
C LYS A 85 50.74 -77.75 50.30
N LEU A 86 50.56 -78.16 51.56
CA LEU A 86 49.57 -77.60 52.46
C LEU A 86 49.97 -76.18 52.89
N HIS A 87 51.26 -75.90 53.08
CA HIS A 87 51.78 -74.55 53.30
C HIS A 87 51.56 -73.66 52.07
N MET A 88 51.92 -74.12 50.85
CA MET A 88 51.63 -73.38 49.62
C MET A 88 50.12 -73.15 49.43
N ALA A 89 49.27 -74.16 49.70
CA ALA A 89 47.82 -74.00 49.62
C ALA A 89 47.26 -73.05 50.71
N CYS A 90 47.89 -72.97 51.88
CA CYS A 90 47.58 -71.98 52.91
C CYS A 90 48.05 -70.57 52.52
N ASP A 91 49.18 -70.43 51.82
CA ASP A 91 49.69 -69.15 51.34
C ASP A 91 48.87 -68.65 50.14
N GLU A 92 48.53 -69.53 49.19
CA GLU A 92 47.57 -69.28 48.10
C GLU A 92 46.20 -68.92 48.67
N LYS A 93 45.68 -69.67 49.65
CA LYS A 93 44.43 -69.32 50.35
C LYS A 93 44.54 -67.96 51.05
N SER A 94 45.68 -67.64 51.65
CA SER A 94 45.90 -66.33 52.31
C SER A 94 46.01 -65.20 51.30
N HIS A 95 46.58 -65.44 50.12
CA HIS A 95 46.63 -64.50 49.01
C HIS A 95 45.25 -64.31 48.36
N LEU A 96 44.46 -65.38 48.22
CA LEU A 96 43.08 -65.32 47.72
C LEU A 96 42.15 -64.67 48.76
N LEU A 97 42.37 -64.87 50.05
CA LEU A 97 41.66 -64.14 51.11
C LEU A 97 42.01 -62.66 51.07
N LYS A 98 43.29 -62.28 50.91
CA LYS A 98 43.69 -60.88 50.71
C LYS A 98 43.07 -60.26 49.47
N LEU A 99 43.12 -60.95 48.32
CA LEU A 99 42.47 -60.47 47.09
C LEU A 99 40.95 -60.35 47.25
N LEU A 100 40.31 -61.26 47.99
CA LEU A 100 38.88 -61.19 48.30
C LEU A 100 38.56 -60.09 49.32
N GLU A 101 39.45 -59.78 50.26
CA GLU A 101 39.34 -58.64 51.18
C GLU A 101 39.59 -57.31 50.46
N GLU A 102 40.52 -57.25 49.51
CA GLU A 102 40.78 -56.12 48.63
C GLU A 102 39.61 -55.90 47.65
N GLU A 103 39.07 -56.97 47.05
CA GLU A 103 37.86 -56.92 46.22
C GLU A 103 36.63 -56.50 47.03
N LYS A 104 36.45 -57.00 48.26
CA LYS A 104 35.37 -56.57 49.16
C LYS A 104 35.56 -55.13 49.62
N ALA A 105 36.78 -54.69 49.91
CA ALA A 105 37.08 -53.31 50.25
C ALA A 105 36.85 -52.38 49.05
N PHE A 106 37.17 -52.82 47.83
CA PHE A 106 36.88 -52.07 46.61
C PHE A 106 35.39 -52.04 46.28
N LYS A 107 34.67 -53.18 46.40
CA LYS A 107 33.20 -53.25 46.30
C LYS A 107 32.54 -52.34 47.33
N SER A 108 32.97 -52.40 48.59
CA SER A 108 32.49 -51.54 49.68
C SER A 108 32.79 -50.06 49.39
N LEU A 109 34.00 -49.71 48.93
CA LEU A 109 34.36 -48.35 48.56
C LEU A 109 33.52 -47.82 47.39
N VAL A 110 33.28 -48.62 46.35
CA VAL A 110 32.42 -48.27 45.21
C VAL A 110 30.97 -48.13 45.65
N VAL A 111 30.44 -49.06 46.45
CA VAL A 111 29.09 -48.98 47.02
C VAL A 111 28.94 -47.73 47.89
N SER A 112 29.89 -47.44 48.79
CA SER A 112 29.89 -46.23 49.63
C SER A 112 30.00 -44.95 48.79
N GLN A 113 30.78 -44.94 47.70
CA GLN A 113 30.82 -43.79 46.79
C GLN A 113 29.48 -43.60 46.06
N LEU A 114 28.88 -44.66 45.52
CA LEU A 114 27.58 -44.63 44.85
C LEU A 114 26.42 -44.29 45.80
N GLN A 115 26.49 -44.73 47.06
CA GLN A 115 25.58 -44.33 48.14
C GLN A 115 25.77 -42.85 48.47
N SER A 116 27.01 -42.36 48.65
CA SER A 116 27.28 -40.94 48.92
C SER A 116 26.86 -40.00 47.77
N LEU A 117 26.82 -40.52 46.54
CA LEU A 117 26.25 -39.82 45.38
C LEU A 117 24.72 -39.83 45.43
N HIS A 118 24.08 -40.97 45.67
CA HIS A 118 22.61 -41.04 45.86
C HIS A 118 22.10 -40.16 47.01
N GLU A 119 22.82 -40.13 48.13
CA GLU A 119 22.45 -39.36 49.32
C GLU A 119 22.54 -37.84 49.05
N LYS A 120 23.56 -37.39 48.33
CA LYS A 120 23.65 -36.01 47.81
C LYS A 120 22.59 -35.68 46.75
N MET A 121 22.02 -36.70 46.10
CA MET A 121 20.95 -36.59 45.10
C MET A 121 19.55 -36.71 45.73
N GLY A 122 19.44 -36.73 47.07
CA GLY A 122 18.18 -36.54 47.81
C GLY A 122 17.18 -37.70 47.81
N SER A 123 17.51 -38.83 47.17
CA SER A 123 16.61 -39.99 47.11
C SER A 123 16.78 -40.91 48.32
N LYS A 124 15.76 -41.02 49.17
CA LYS A 124 15.73 -42.03 50.25
C LYS A 124 15.39 -43.40 49.67
N TYR A 125 16.40 -44.27 49.57
CA TYR A 125 16.17 -45.68 49.24
C TYR A 125 15.67 -46.47 50.46
N PRO A 126 14.70 -47.40 50.31
CA PRO A 126 14.24 -48.24 51.41
C PRO A 126 15.11 -49.50 51.62
N ASP A 127 15.24 -49.90 52.88
CA ASP A 127 15.80 -51.17 53.40
C ASP A 127 17.33 -51.36 53.27
N GLU A 128 17.98 -51.65 54.40
CA GLU A 128 19.44 -51.69 54.57
C GLU A 128 20.07 -53.02 54.12
N ASN A 129 19.26 -53.99 53.67
CA ASN A 129 19.65 -55.40 53.52
C ASN A 129 20.09 -55.83 52.10
N LYS A 130 20.66 -54.92 51.28
CA LYS A 130 21.12 -55.23 49.90
C LYS A 130 22.47 -54.58 49.51
N GLU A 131 23.52 -54.87 50.27
CA GLU A 131 24.91 -54.44 49.94
C GLU A 131 25.49 -55.06 48.64
N GLU A 132 24.77 -55.98 47.99
CA GLU A 132 25.31 -56.74 46.86
C GLU A 132 24.97 -56.20 45.48
N ASP A 133 23.90 -55.40 45.33
CA ASP A 133 23.38 -54.99 44.02
C ASP A 133 24.04 -53.71 43.48
N ILE A 134 25.33 -53.83 43.13
CA ILE A 134 26.10 -52.78 42.45
C ILE A 134 25.45 -52.43 41.09
N VAL A 135 24.83 -53.40 40.42
CA VAL A 135 24.25 -53.22 39.09
C VAL A 135 22.96 -52.39 39.17
N GLY A 136 22.05 -52.72 40.08
CA GLY A 136 20.83 -51.95 40.35
C GLY A 136 21.12 -50.54 40.86
N THR A 137 22.14 -50.37 41.72
CA THR A 137 22.56 -49.03 42.20
C THR A 137 23.27 -48.20 41.11
N LEU A 138 24.09 -48.81 40.25
CA LEU A 138 24.64 -48.14 39.05
C LEU A 138 23.57 -47.81 38.03
N GLN A 139 22.59 -48.70 37.81
CA GLN A 139 21.49 -48.45 36.89
C GLN A 139 20.61 -47.31 37.41
N ALA A 140 20.24 -47.31 38.69
CA ALA A 140 19.53 -46.20 39.31
C ALA A 140 20.32 -44.87 39.18
N ALA A 141 21.63 -44.88 39.45
CA ALA A 141 22.48 -43.70 39.28
C ALA A 141 22.51 -43.21 37.81
N ASN A 142 22.61 -44.12 36.84
CA ASN A 142 22.56 -43.78 35.41
C ASN A 142 21.19 -43.27 34.97
N GLU A 143 20.09 -43.84 35.47
CA GLU A 143 18.73 -43.37 35.21
C GLU A 143 18.48 -41.99 35.84
N PHE A 144 19.00 -41.73 37.04
CA PHE A 144 18.97 -40.39 37.65
C PHE A 144 19.85 -39.38 36.91
N LEU A 145 21.02 -39.79 36.41
CA LEU A 145 21.90 -38.91 35.62
C LEU A 145 21.30 -38.63 34.23
N ALA A 146 20.61 -39.59 33.62
CA ALA A 146 19.81 -39.39 32.42
C ALA A 146 18.62 -38.45 32.67
N LYS A 147 17.89 -38.61 33.77
CA LYS A 147 16.81 -37.69 34.20
C LYS A 147 17.34 -36.28 34.44
N MET A 148 18.45 -36.11 35.18
CA MET A 148 19.06 -34.78 35.37
C MET A 148 19.51 -34.16 34.05
N LYS A 149 20.06 -34.93 33.09
CA LYS A 149 20.38 -34.40 31.76
C LYS A 149 19.14 -34.01 30.95
N GLN A 150 18.04 -34.75 31.10
CA GLN A 150 16.76 -34.40 30.49
C GLN A 150 16.16 -33.15 31.13
N GLU A 151 16.22 -33.03 32.46
CA GLU A 151 15.80 -31.85 33.22
C GLU A 151 16.68 -30.64 32.92
N GLU A 152 18.00 -30.80 32.78
CA GLU A 152 18.95 -29.76 32.35
C GLU A 152 18.64 -29.31 30.92
N GLN A 153 18.40 -30.24 29.99
CA GLN A 153 18.01 -29.93 28.62
C GLN A 153 16.65 -29.21 28.54
N ILE A 154 15.70 -29.58 29.41
CA ILE A 154 14.41 -28.89 29.57
C ILE A 154 14.63 -27.48 30.15
N LEU A 155 15.50 -27.34 31.17
CA LEU A 155 15.82 -26.04 31.77
C LEU A 155 16.51 -25.10 30.77
N ILE A 156 17.37 -25.65 29.91
CA ILE A 156 18.00 -24.92 28.80
C ILE A 156 16.91 -24.49 27.81
N SER A 157 16.04 -25.38 27.34
CA SER A 157 14.96 -25.00 26.41
C SER A 157 14.00 -23.97 27.02
N GLN A 158 13.66 -24.10 28.31
CA GLN A 158 12.83 -23.13 29.03
C GLN A 158 13.55 -21.78 29.23
N LYS A 159 14.88 -21.79 29.41
CA LYS A 159 15.69 -20.57 29.51
C LYS A 159 15.78 -19.87 28.16
N ASP A 160 15.99 -20.61 27.08
CA ASP A 160 16.04 -20.06 25.72
C ASP A 160 14.65 -19.56 25.28
N GLU A 161 13.58 -20.28 25.63
CA GLU A 161 12.19 -19.82 25.51
C GLU A 161 11.94 -18.55 26.35
N ASN A 162 12.45 -18.46 27.58
CA ASN A 162 12.37 -17.24 28.39
C ASN A 162 13.19 -16.08 27.81
N VAL A 163 14.30 -16.34 27.11
CA VAL A 163 15.07 -15.31 26.39
C VAL A 163 14.28 -14.84 25.17
N ASN A 164 13.70 -15.75 24.40
CA ASN A 164 12.85 -15.42 23.25
C ASN A 164 11.60 -14.64 23.69
N LEU A 165 10.91 -15.07 24.76
CA LEU A 165 9.77 -14.35 25.34
C LEU A 165 10.16 -12.96 25.88
N ARG A 166 11.38 -12.78 26.42
CA ARG A 166 11.89 -11.45 26.81
C ARG A 166 12.19 -10.57 25.60
N GLN A 167 12.74 -11.12 24.52
CA GLN A 167 12.95 -10.39 23.27
C GLN A 167 11.61 -10.04 22.59
N GLU A 168 10.62 -10.93 22.66
CA GLU A 168 9.26 -10.69 22.17
C GLU A 168 8.57 -9.59 22.99
N LEU A 169 8.64 -9.67 24.33
CA LEU A 169 8.12 -8.61 25.22
C LEU A 169 8.83 -7.27 25.00
N GLN A 170 10.16 -7.27 24.80
CA GLN A 170 10.90 -6.05 24.48
C GLN A 170 10.46 -5.49 23.11
N ARG A 171 10.34 -6.32 22.07
CA ARG A 171 9.89 -5.88 20.74
C ARG A 171 8.46 -5.33 20.77
N VAL A 172 7.56 -5.99 21.49
CA VAL A 172 6.17 -5.53 21.67
C VAL A 172 6.11 -4.26 22.51
N GLN A 173 7.00 -4.09 23.49
CA GLN A 173 7.13 -2.83 24.23
C GLN A 173 7.64 -1.71 23.32
N GLU A 174 8.74 -1.92 22.59
CA GLU A 174 9.31 -0.97 21.63
C GLU A 174 8.28 -0.58 20.54
N GLU A 175 7.52 -1.53 20.02
CA GLU A 175 6.41 -1.29 19.09
C GLU A 175 5.26 -0.50 19.75
N SER A 176 4.91 -0.81 21.01
CA SER A 176 3.90 -0.06 21.75
C SER A 176 4.34 1.38 22.05
N GLU A 177 5.62 1.61 22.31
CA GLU A 177 6.21 2.93 22.52
C GLU A 177 6.27 3.71 21.21
N ALA A 178 6.64 3.07 20.09
CA ALA A 178 6.60 3.65 18.75
C ALA A 178 5.16 4.08 18.36
N ARG A 179 4.18 3.17 18.48
CA ARG A 179 2.76 3.49 18.26
C ARG A 179 2.28 4.62 19.20
N CYS A 180 2.75 4.66 20.44
CA CYS A 180 2.45 5.77 21.35
C CYS A 180 3.12 7.09 20.96
N THR A 181 4.26 7.08 20.25
CA THR A 181 4.82 8.30 19.65
C THR A 181 4.07 8.72 18.39
N GLU A 182 3.65 7.79 17.54
CA GLU A 182 2.81 8.05 16.36
C GLU A 182 1.45 8.64 16.74
N PHE A 183 0.79 8.11 17.78
CA PHE A 183 -0.44 8.70 18.31
C PHE A 183 -0.23 10.09 18.93
N ARG A 184 0.97 10.41 19.45
CA ARG A 184 1.28 11.76 19.95
C ARG A 184 1.54 12.74 18.83
N SER A 185 2.27 12.37 17.78
CA SER A 185 2.45 13.24 16.61
C SER A 185 1.12 13.47 15.89
N LEU A 186 0.30 12.42 15.72
CA LEU A 186 -1.02 12.56 15.12
C LEU A 186 -1.96 13.45 15.96
N LEU A 187 -1.87 13.41 17.29
CA LEU A 187 -2.61 14.34 18.16
C LEU A 187 -2.09 15.78 18.06
N ASP A 188 -0.77 15.98 18.01
CA ASP A 188 -0.14 17.30 17.81
C ASP A 188 -0.51 17.89 16.43
N ASP A 189 -0.58 17.06 15.39
CA ASP A 189 -1.03 17.45 14.06
C ASP A 189 -2.54 17.76 14.02
N TYR A 190 -3.40 16.99 14.70
CA TYR A 190 -4.82 17.35 14.88
C TYR A 190 -5.00 18.63 15.72
N GLU A 191 -4.12 18.94 16.68
CA GLU A 191 -4.19 20.21 17.42
C GLU A 191 -3.74 21.41 16.56
N LYS A 192 -2.79 21.23 15.63
CA LYS A 192 -2.45 22.23 14.61
C LYS A 192 -3.58 22.44 13.59
N GLU A 193 -4.14 21.36 13.05
CA GLU A 193 -5.28 21.42 12.11
C GLU A 193 -6.46 22.15 12.76
N LYS A 194 -6.78 21.83 14.02
CA LYS A 194 -7.80 22.52 14.81
C LYS A 194 -7.49 23.99 15.10
N TYR A 195 -6.22 24.39 15.17
CA TYR A 195 -5.83 25.80 15.27
C TYR A 195 -6.06 26.52 13.95
N LEU A 196 -5.60 25.95 12.83
CA LEU A 196 -5.80 26.49 11.48
C LEU A 196 -7.29 26.61 11.13
N LEU A 197 -8.09 25.56 11.35
CA LEU A 197 -9.54 25.59 11.15
C LEU A 197 -10.25 26.63 12.04
N LYS A 198 -9.69 26.98 13.21
CA LYS A 198 -10.20 28.08 14.04
C LYS A 198 -9.80 29.45 13.45
N GLU A 199 -8.58 29.59 12.95
CA GLU A 199 -8.09 30.81 12.31
C GLU A 199 -8.85 31.10 11.00
N GLU A 200 -9.08 30.08 10.17
CA GLU A 200 -9.96 30.14 8.99
C GLU A 200 -11.40 30.52 9.36
N LEU A 201 -11.95 29.95 10.44
CA LEU A 201 -13.30 30.31 10.92
C LEU A 201 -13.37 31.74 11.46
N GLU A 202 -12.31 32.23 12.11
CA GLU A 202 -12.22 33.60 12.63
C GLU A 202 -12.04 34.61 11.48
N GLY A 203 -11.27 34.26 10.46
CA GLY A 203 -11.17 34.96 9.17
C GLY A 203 -12.53 35.04 8.47
N ALA A 204 -13.20 33.91 8.22
CA ALA A 204 -14.50 33.85 7.57
C ALA A 204 -15.61 34.56 8.38
N LEU A 205 -15.50 34.62 9.71
CA LEU A 205 -16.39 35.46 10.54
C LEU A 205 -16.10 36.95 10.33
N SER A 206 -14.83 37.36 10.23
CA SER A 206 -14.47 38.75 9.94
C SER A 206 -14.89 39.20 8.53
N GLU A 207 -14.72 38.35 7.52
CA GLU A 207 -15.22 38.57 6.16
C GLU A 207 -16.75 38.71 6.15
N LYS A 208 -17.45 37.85 6.88
CA LYS A 208 -18.91 37.95 7.05
C LYS A 208 -19.32 39.25 7.73
N GLU A 209 -18.59 39.73 8.73
CA GLU A 209 -18.87 41.03 9.37
C GLU A 209 -18.65 42.21 8.41
N VAL A 210 -17.59 42.18 7.60
CA VAL A 210 -17.35 43.17 6.51
C VAL A 210 -18.47 43.12 5.48
N LEU A 211 -18.82 41.94 4.95
CA LEU A 211 -19.92 41.76 3.99
C LEU A 211 -21.28 42.19 4.59
N GLN A 212 -21.49 42.02 5.89
CA GLN A 212 -22.69 42.50 6.57
C GLN A 212 -22.72 44.04 6.68
N LEU A 213 -21.58 44.70 6.87
CA LEU A 213 -21.47 46.16 6.80
C LEU A 213 -21.68 46.67 5.37
N ASP A 214 -21.17 45.99 4.35
CA ASP A 214 -21.40 46.33 2.95
C ASP A 214 -22.86 46.14 2.53
N ILE A 215 -23.53 45.08 3.00
CA ILE A 215 -24.98 44.90 2.82
C ILE A 215 -25.74 46.06 3.48
N GLN A 216 -25.37 46.50 4.69
CA GLN A 216 -26.00 47.67 5.34
C GLN A 216 -25.77 48.98 4.57
N GLN A 217 -24.60 49.16 3.95
CA GLN A 217 -24.32 50.29 3.06
C GLN A 217 -25.15 50.23 1.76
N LEU A 218 -25.33 49.03 1.19
CA LEU A 218 -26.19 48.80 0.03
C LEU A 218 -27.68 49.00 0.36
N GLU A 219 -28.15 48.58 1.54
CA GLU A 219 -29.50 48.86 2.04
C GLU A 219 -29.72 50.38 2.23
N HIS A 220 -28.77 51.08 2.84
CA HIS A 220 -28.85 52.53 3.05
C HIS A 220 -28.83 53.32 1.73
N THR A 221 -27.97 52.94 0.78
CA THR A 221 -27.93 53.57 -0.55
C THR A 221 -29.15 53.22 -1.39
N SER A 222 -29.65 51.98 -1.32
CA SER A 222 -30.92 51.57 -1.93
C SER A 222 -32.11 52.35 -1.34
N GLU A 223 -32.16 52.57 -0.02
CA GLU A 223 -33.21 53.41 0.57
C GLU A 223 -33.06 54.90 0.19
N LYS A 224 -31.83 55.42 0.06
CA LYS A 224 -31.58 56.77 -0.47
C LYS A 224 -32.13 56.90 -1.90
N ILE A 225 -31.82 55.95 -2.77
CA ILE A 225 -32.36 55.88 -4.15
C ILE A 225 -33.88 55.71 -4.14
N ARG A 226 -34.46 54.95 -3.19
CA ARG A 226 -35.91 54.81 -3.01
C ARG A 226 -36.58 56.14 -2.65
N LYS A 227 -35.95 56.93 -1.76
CA LYS A 227 -36.42 58.28 -1.38
C LYS A 227 -36.32 59.24 -2.56
N GLU A 228 -35.18 59.27 -3.25
CA GLU A 228 -34.97 60.08 -4.47
C GLU A 228 -35.97 59.73 -5.58
N ASN A 229 -36.25 58.44 -5.80
CA ASN A 229 -37.29 57.99 -6.73
C ASN A 229 -38.71 58.38 -6.28
N GLN A 230 -38.99 58.41 -4.97
CA GLN A 230 -40.29 58.83 -4.45
C GLN A 230 -40.46 60.36 -4.55
N ASP A 231 -39.41 61.13 -4.32
CA ASP A 231 -39.38 62.58 -4.55
C ASP A 231 -39.54 62.91 -6.05
N LEU A 232 -38.91 62.12 -6.94
CA LEU A 232 -39.12 62.21 -8.39
C LEU A 232 -40.54 61.82 -8.80
N LEU A 233 -41.15 60.81 -8.20
CA LEU A 233 -42.57 60.47 -8.44
C LEU A 233 -43.49 61.59 -7.98
N VAL A 234 -43.25 62.19 -6.80
CA VAL A 234 -43.99 63.38 -6.34
C VAL A 234 -43.74 64.58 -7.27
N HIS A 235 -42.55 64.73 -7.85
CA HIS A 235 -42.27 65.77 -8.84
C HIS A 235 -43.01 65.52 -10.17
N ILE A 236 -43.06 64.27 -10.64
CA ILE A 236 -43.85 63.85 -11.81
C ILE A 236 -45.35 64.03 -11.56
N GLU A 237 -45.84 63.72 -10.35
CA GLU A 237 -47.23 63.96 -9.95
C GLU A 237 -47.54 65.45 -9.91
N ASN A 238 -46.67 66.28 -9.33
CA ASN A 238 -46.80 67.74 -9.37
C ASN A 238 -46.75 68.30 -10.82
N ILE A 239 -45.89 67.77 -11.69
CA ILE A 239 -45.85 68.15 -13.11
C ILE A 239 -47.12 67.68 -13.83
N SER A 240 -47.64 66.50 -13.50
CA SER A 240 -48.88 65.95 -14.05
C SER A 240 -50.11 66.72 -13.57
N GLU A 241 -50.12 67.19 -12.31
CA GLU A 241 -51.15 68.07 -11.78
C GLU A 241 -51.01 69.49 -12.36
N GLN A 242 -49.81 70.00 -12.58
CA GLN A 242 -49.59 71.25 -13.31
C GLN A 242 -50.03 71.12 -14.77
N HIS A 243 -49.78 69.97 -15.43
CA HIS A 243 -50.25 69.70 -16.79
C HIS A 243 -51.76 69.54 -16.81
N ALA A 244 -52.37 68.83 -15.85
CA ALA A 244 -53.82 68.73 -15.72
C ALA A 244 -54.46 70.09 -15.37
N ASN A 245 -53.79 70.95 -14.61
CA ASN A 245 -54.21 72.33 -14.35
C ASN A 245 -53.95 73.27 -15.54
N GLN A 246 -52.98 72.99 -16.41
CA GLN A 246 -52.83 73.66 -17.70
C GLN A 246 -53.87 73.17 -18.70
N GLU A 247 -54.18 71.87 -18.73
CA GLU A 247 -55.23 71.26 -19.54
C GLU A 247 -56.61 71.70 -19.06
N ASN A 248 -56.82 71.86 -17.75
CA ASN A 248 -58.04 72.46 -17.18
C ASN A 248 -58.08 73.97 -17.41
N LYS A 249 -56.94 74.68 -17.53
CA LYS A 249 -56.90 76.08 -18.00
C LYS A 249 -57.19 76.18 -19.51
N MET A 250 -56.70 75.23 -20.30
CA MET A 250 -57.01 75.12 -21.72
C MET A 250 -58.47 74.75 -21.91
N LYS A 251 -59.04 73.82 -21.15
CA LYS A 251 -60.48 73.51 -21.11
C LYS A 251 -61.29 74.63 -20.50
N GLU A 252 -60.79 75.41 -19.55
CA GLU A 252 -61.43 76.65 -19.10
C GLU A 252 -61.36 77.74 -20.17
N GLN A 253 -60.36 77.72 -21.05
CA GLN A 253 -60.17 78.69 -22.13
C GLN A 253 -60.95 78.29 -23.38
N GLU A 254 -61.07 76.99 -23.67
CA GLU A 254 -62.02 76.40 -24.59
C GLU A 254 -63.44 76.53 -24.04
N GLU A 255 -63.68 76.38 -22.73
CA GLU A 255 -64.96 76.71 -22.11
C GLU A 255 -65.20 78.22 -22.07
N LYS A 256 -64.18 79.09 -22.06
CA LYS A 256 -64.36 80.55 -22.17
C LYS A 256 -64.62 80.93 -23.63
N SER A 257 -63.94 80.34 -24.60
CA SER A 257 -64.26 80.50 -26.02
C SER A 257 -65.61 79.87 -26.36
N GLU A 258 -65.98 78.74 -25.77
CA GLU A 258 -67.33 78.19 -25.83
C GLU A 258 -68.32 79.05 -25.05
N LYS A 259 -67.97 79.70 -23.93
CA LYS A 259 -68.87 80.62 -23.19
C LYS A 259 -68.91 82.01 -23.82
N GLU A 260 -67.99 82.36 -24.71
CA GLU A 260 -68.00 83.52 -25.61
C GLU A 260 -68.81 83.20 -26.86
N GLN A 261 -68.66 82.01 -27.43
CA GLN A 261 -69.47 81.49 -28.54
C GLN A 261 -70.90 81.19 -28.09
N LYS A 262 -71.07 80.65 -26.88
CA LYS A 262 -72.34 80.56 -26.14
C LYS A 262 -72.74 81.89 -25.49
N ASN A 263 -71.91 82.94 -25.47
CA ASN A 263 -72.37 84.32 -25.21
C ASN A 263 -72.84 84.98 -26.51
N ILE A 264 -72.31 84.62 -27.66
CA ILE A 264 -72.92 84.96 -28.95
C ILE A 264 -74.29 84.23 -29.03
N THR A 265 -74.37 82.96 -28.60
CA THR A 265 -75.65 82.25 -28.42
C THR A 265 -76.50 82.81 -27.27
N LEU A 266 -75.94 83.27 -26.14
CA LEU A 266 -76.71 83.87 -25.04
C LEU A 266 -76.97 85.37 -25.23
N ILE A 267 -76.41 86.04 -26.23
CA ILE A 267 -76.88 87.34 -26.71
C ILE A 267 -78.05 87.13 -27.68
N LEU A 268 -78.06 86.00 -28.41
CA LEU A 268 -79.25 85.49 -29.11
C LEU A 268 -80.32 84.95 -28.15
N GLU A 269 -79.96 84.36 -27.01
CA GLU A 269 -80.88 83.71 -26.06
C GLU A 269 -81.18 84.56 -24.81
N GLN A 270 -80.46 85.66 -24.56
CA GLN A 270 -80.93 86.75 -23.68
C GLN A 270 -82.15 87.47 -24.29
N LYS A 271 -82.26 87.46 -25.62
CA LYS A 271 -83.50 87.83 -26.33
C LYS A 271 -84.65 86.84 -26.08
N GLU A 272 -84.38 85.67 -25.50
CA GLU A 272 -85.40 84.73 -25.00
C GLU A 272 -85.56 84.75 -23.46
N THR A 273 -84.50 84.96 -22.68
CA THR A 273 -84.60 84.97 -21.20
C THR A 273 -85.17 86.28 -20.63
N GLU A 274 -85.17 87.37 -21.41
CA GLU A 274 -86.05 88.54 -21.21
C GLU A 274 -87.53 88.12 -21.03
N LEU A 275 -87.94 86.96 -21.55
CA LEU A 275 -89.31 86.43 -21.51
C LEU A 275 -89.62 85.52 -20.30
N ARG A 276 -88.62 84.99 -19.56
CA ARG A 276 -88.84 84.04 -18.44
C ARG A 276 -88.55 84.58 -17.04
N ASN A 277 -87.89 85.73 -16.90
CA ASN A 277 -87.65 86.40 -15.59
C ASN A 277 -88.93 86.94 -14.89
N VAL A 278 -90.12 86.49 -15.31
CA VAL A 278 -91.44 86.79 -14.73
C VAL A 278 -92.00 85.58 -13.92
N GLN A 279 -91.22 84.49 -13.79
CA GLN A 279 -91.48 83.34 -12.90
C GLN A 279 -90.20 83.05 -12.08
N ALA A 280 -89.90 83.68 -10.93
CA ALA A 280 -90.69 84.19 -9.81
C ALA A 280 -91.19 83.12 -8.80
N GLU A 281 -90.82 83.32 -7.51
CA GLU A 281 -91.48 82.89 -6.24
C GLU A 281 -91.27 81.44 -5.64
N LEU A 282 -91.10 81.33 -4.28
CA LEU A 282 -91.20 80.14 -3.31
C LEU A 282 -89.99 79.14 -3.06
N SER A 283 -89.92 78.17 -2.06
CA SER A 283 -89.68 78.11 -0.54
C SER A 283 -89.46 76.63 0.06
N LEU A 284 -89.14 76.15 1.33
CA LEU A 284 -88.11 76.35 2.45
C LEU A 284 -88.18 75.33 3.75
N LEU A 285 -87.05 74.89 4.43
CA LEU A 285 -86.79 74.38 5.90
C LEU A 285 -87.15 72.90 6.57
N LYS A 286 -86.54 72.37 7.75
CA LYS A 286 -86.93 71.36 8.95
C LYS A 286 -86.22 69.96 9.54
N GLU A 287 -86.49 69.37 10.81
CA GLU A 287 -85.82 68.23 11.72
C GLU A 287 -86.73 67.39 12.84
N SER A 288 -86.54 66.42 13.88
CA SER A 288 -85.66 65.33 14.68
C SER A 288 -86.49 64.43 15.84
N VAL A 289 -86.24 63.50 16.91
CA VAL A 289 -85.33 62.47 17.73
C VAL A 289 -86.05 61.79 19.09
N GLU A 290 -85.88 60.75 20.08
CA GLU A 290 -85.29 59.36 20.64
C GLU A 290 -85.95 58.78 22.07
N LYS A 291 -85.79 57.72 23.05
CA LYS A 291 -85.11 56.35 23.56
C LYS A 291 -85.62 55.58 24.98
N SER A 292 -85.31 54.24 25.42
CA SER A 292 -85.28 53.40 26.82
C SER A 292 -86.45 52.43 27.52
N SER A 293 -86.51 51.47 28.60
CA SER A 293 -85.79 50.42 29.57
C SER A 293 -86.68 49.42 30.62
N ALA A 294 -86.25 48.35 31.48
CA ALA A 294 -87.07 47.33 32.44
C ALA A 294 -86.45 46.24 33.59
N ASP A 295 -87.20 45.45 34.51
CA ASP A 295 -86.85 44.42 35.74
C ASP A 295 -87.98 43.32 36.34
N GLN A 296 -88.12 42.33 37.38
CA GLN A 296 -87.49 41.37 38.52
C GLN A 296 -88.37 40.11 39.26
N ASP A 297 -88.17 39.46 40.54
CA ASP A 297 -88.48 37.96 41.08
C ASP A 297 -88.94 37.44 42.64
N GLN A 298 -89.30 36.10 43.01
CA GLN A 298 -89.41 35.12 44.32
C GLN A 298 -90.72 34.65 45.24
N GLN A 299 -90.99 33.65 46.25
CA GLN A 299 -90.44 32.49 47.19
C GLN A 299 -91.38 31.25 47.90
N LEU A 300 -91.35 30.71 49.24
CA LEU A 300 -91.82 29.31 49.91
C LEU A 300 -92.76 29.18 51.28
N GLN A 301 -93.20 28.16 52.22
CA GLN A 301 -93.24 26.66 52.77
C GLN A 301 -94.43 26.33 53.93
N GLU A 302 -94.86 25.31 54.85
CA GLU A 302 -94.79 23.86 55.53
C GLU A 302 -96.07 23.40 56.52
N THR A 303 -96.47 22.40 57.48
CA THR A 303 -96.32 20.99 58.26
C THR A 303 -97.62 20.54 59.22
N GLU A 304 -98.00 19.54 60.17
CA GLU A 304 -97.89 18.08 60.80
C GLU A 304 -98.88 17.63 62.09
N LYS A 305 -99.39 16.34 62.50
CA LYS A 305 -99.96 15.77 63.91
C LYS A 305 -100.70 14.30 64.25
N ILE A 306 -100.84 13.79 65.57
CA ILE A 306 -101.69 12.75 66.45
C ILE A 306 -101.62 11.13 66.53
N VAL A 307 -101.97 10.45 67.69
CA VAL A 307 -101.58 9.02 68.07
C VAL A 307 -102.57 7.89 68.63
N ASN A 308 -103.09 7.89 69.89
CA ASN A 308 -103.25 6.70 70.86
C ASN A 308 -104.46 5.66 70.76
N LEU A 309 -104.37 4.42 71.36
CA LEU A 309 -105.44 3.36 71.48
C LEU A 309 -105.24 2.21 72.57
N GLU A 310 -104.56 2.42 73.69
CA GLU A 310 -103.66 1.39 74.28
C GLU A 310 -104.21 0.26 75.20
N GLN A 311 -105.23 0.48 76.05
CA GLN A 311 -105.43 -0.40 77.23
C GLN A 311 -105.96 -1.82 76.90
N GLN A 312 -106.85 -1.98 75.93
CA GLN A 312 -107.45 -3.29 75.58
C GLN A 312 -106.49 -4.23 74.82
N LEU A 313 -105.33 -3.74 74.37
CA LEU A 313 -104.29 -4.58 73.78
C LEU A 313 -103.76 -5.62 74.78
N LYS A 314 -103.54 -5.23 76.05
CA LYS A 314 -102.68 -5.97 76.99
C LYS A 314 -103.07 -7.44 77.25
N GLU A 315 -104.35 -7.77 77.38
CA GLU A 315 -104.78 -9.16 77.62
C GLU A 315 -104.86 -10.00 76.33
N LYS A 316 -105.11 -9.35 75.19
CA LYS A 316 -104.90 -9.97 73.88
C LYS A 316 -103.41 -10.26 73.68
N GLU A 317 -102.55 -9.33 74.10
CA GLU A 317 -101.10 -9.34 73.95
C GLU A 317 -100.47 -10.64 74.46
N GLU A 318 -100.83 -11.16 75.65
CA GLU A 318 -100.18 -12.36 76.19
C GLU A 318 -100.46 -13.64 75.39
N LYS A 319 -101.72 -13.86 74.98
CA LYS A 319 -102.09 -15.00 74.14
C LYS A 319 -101.53 -14.83 72.73
N ILE A 320 -101.54 -13.60 72.22
CA ILE A 320 -100.84 -13.21 71.00
C ILE A 320 -99.32 -13.46 71.13
N ASN A 321 -98.69 -13.23 72.28
CA ASN A 321 -97.25 -13.35 72.47
C ASN A 321 -96.76 -14.80 72.44
N LYS A 322 -97.54 -15.76 72.96
CA LYS A 322 -97.23 -17.20 72.78
C LYS A 322 -97.37 -17.64 71.33
N ILE A 323 -98.38 -17.15 70.60
CA ILE A 323 -98.55 -17.44 69.17
C ILE A 323 -97.46 -16.75 68.32
N LYS A 324 -97.14 -15.47 68.60
CA LYS A 324 -95.99 -14.74 68.05
C LYS A 324 -94.70 -15.52 68.28
N ALA A 325 -94.45 -16.07 69.47
CA ALA A 325 -93.21 -16.79 69.75
C ALA A 325 -93.01 -18.03 68.84
N VAL A 326 -94.07 -18.81 68.61
CA VAL A 326 -94.02 -19.96 67.68
C VAL A 326 -93.90 -19.48 66.23
N ALA A 327 -94.70 -18.48 65.83
CA ALA A 327 -94.64 -17.89 64.50
C ALA A 327 -93.28 -17.23 64.19
N VAL A 328 -92.61 -16.63 65.19
CA VAL A 328 -91.28 -16.03 65.07
C VAL A 328 -90.19 -17.09 64.94
N LYS A 329 -90.29 -18.25 65.63
CA LYS A 329 -89.37 -19.37 65.40
C LYS A 329 -89.48 -19.89 63.98
N LEU A 330 -90.70 -20.27 63.55
CA LEU A 330 -90.95 -20.75 62.19
C LEU A 330 -90.57 -19.70 61.13
N ARG A 331 -90.82 -18.41 61.36
CA ARG A 331 -90.40 -17.33 60.46
C ARG A 331 -88.88 -17.11 60.45
N LYS A 332 -88.17 -17.38 61.56
CA LYS A 332 -86.70 -17.31 61.60
C LYS A 332 -86.06 -18.50 60.87
N GLU A 333 -86.58 -19.70 61.05
CA GLU A 333 -86.15 -20.92 60.35
C GLU A 333 -86.45 -20.84 58.83
N LEU A 334 -87.62 -20.31 58.47
CA LEU A 334 -87.98 -20.00 57.07
C LEU A 334 -87.05 -18.92 56.48
N ASN A 335 -86.68 -17.89 57.25
CA ASN A 335 -85.72 -16.88 56.79
C ASN A 335 -84.29 -17.43 56.64
N SER A 336 -83.81 -18.30 57.54
CA SER A 336 -82.47 -18.90 57.37
C SER A 336 -82.42 -19.79 56.12
N SER A 337 -83.42 -20.65 55.92
CA SER A 337 -83.52 -21.47 54.70
C SER A 337 -83.67 -20.62 53.44
N ARG A 338 -84.43 -19.52 53.49
CA ARG A 338 -84.56 -18.58 52.36
C ARG A 338 -83.23 -17.88 52.04
N ASN A 339 -82.45 -17.48 53.05
CA ASN A 339 -81.17 -16.82 52.85
C ASN A 339 -80.11 -17.81 52.31
N GLU A 340 -80.13 -19.05 52.76
CA GLU A 340 -79.27 -20.13 52.24
C GLU A 340 -79.56 -20.44 50.77
N VAL A 341 -80.85 -20.54 50.39
CA VAL A 341 -81.29 -20.66 48.99
C VAL A 341 -80.98 -19.41 48.16
N GLN A 342 -80.83 -18.24 48.77
CA GLN A 342 -80.41 -17.00 48.10
C GLN A 342 -78.89 -17.03 47.81
N SER A 343 -78.06 -17.39 48.80
CA SER A 343 -76.60 -17.54 48.64
C SER A 343 -76.26 -18.53 47.52
N LEU A 344 -76.85 -19.74 47.58
CA LEU A 344 -76.66 -20.79 46.57
C LEU A 344 -77.14 -20.40 45.16
N ARG A 345 -78.00 -19.39 45.02
CA ARG A 345 -78.41 -18.83 43.71
C ARG A 345 -77.41 -17.80 43.20
N GLU A 346 -76.87 -16.98 44.09
CA GLU A 346 -75.87 -15.95 43.76
C GLU A 346 -74.54 -16.62 43.38
N GLU A 347 -74.10 -17.63 44.13
CA GLU A 347 -73.00 -18.54 43.79
C GLU A 347 -73.20 -19.21 42.42
N LEU A 348 -74.41 -19.74 42.15
CA LEU A 348 -74.74 -20.36 40.86
C LEU A 348 -74.78 -19.38 39.68
N GLU A 349 -74.96 -18.08 39.89
CA GLU A 349 -74.92 -17.08 38.82
C GLU A 349 -73.49 -16.54 38.62
N LEU A 350 -72.70 -16.42 39.70
CA LEU A 350 -71.26 -16.17 39.63
C LEU A 350 -70.55 -17.24 38.78
N ILE A 351 -70.73 -18.53 39.12
CA ILE A 351 -70.13 -19.65 38.37
C ILE A 351 -70.57 -19.67 36.88
N LYS A 352 -71.79 -19.21 36.56
CA LYS A 352 -72.23 -19.05 35.16
C LYS A 352 -71.55 -17.86 34.47
N SER A 353 -71.32 -16.76 35.17
CA SER A 353 -70.61 -15.60 34.62
C SER A 353 -69.14 -15.91 34.36
N GLU A 354 -68.46 -16.55 35.31
CA GLU A 354 -67.09 -17.07 35.17
C GLU A 354 -66.99 -18.05 34.00
N LYS A 355 -67.91 -19.02 33.89
CA LYS A 355 -67.93 -19.97 32.76
C LYS A 355 -68.12 -19.27 31.41
N LYS A 356 -68.93 -18.20 31.34
CA LYS A 356 -69.08 -17.39 30.11
C LYS A 356 -67.81 -16.63 29.78
N GLN A 357 -67.19 -15.99 30.77
CA GLN A 357 -65.95 -15.21 30.61
C GLN A 357 -64.75 -16.09 30.22
N LEU A 358 -64.65 -17.29 30.79
CA LEU A 358 -63.66 -18.29 30.37
C LEU A 358 -63.94 -18.79 28.94
N SER A 359 -65.22 -18.96 28.57
CA SER A 359 -65.61 -19.38 27.23
C SER A 359 -65.38 -18.31 26.15
N SER A 360 -65.47 -17.01 26.47
CA SER A 360 -65.08 -15.94 25.54
C SER A 360 -63.55 -15.86 25.44
N SER A 361 -62.83 -15.87 26.56
CA SER A 361 -61.36 -15.88 26.57
C SER A 361 -60.78 -17.05 25.77
N MET A 362 -61.39 -18.24 25.84
CA MET A 362 -60.99 -19.39 25.02
C MET A 362 -61.24 -19.16 23.52
N ALA A 363 -62.33 -18.48 23.15
CA ALA A 363 -62.60 -18.13 21.75
C ALA A 363 -61.58 -17.09 21.22
N ASP A 364 -61.24 -16.09 22.03
CA ASP A 364 -60.24 -15.07 21.70
C ASP A 364 -58.85 -15.72 21.48
N ILE A 365 -58.47 -16.71 22.30
CA ILE A 365 -57.24 -17.49 22.16
C ILE A 365 -57.23 -18.32 20.87
N ILE A 366 -58.36 -18.95 20.51
CA ILE A 366 -58.49 -19.73 19.27
C ILE A 366 -58.36 -18.80 18.04
N GLN A 367 -59.04 -17.64 18.05
CA GLN A 367 -58.93 -16.66 16.97
C GLN A 367 -57.51 -16.08 16.87
N GLY A 368 -56.81 -15.90 18.00
CA GLY A 368 -55.39 -15.58 18.03
C GLY A 368 -54.52 -16.66 17.38
N ALA A 369 -54.74 -17.94 17.69
CA ALA A 369 -54.00 -19.04 17.07
C ALA A 369 -54.24 -19.13 15.54
N GLU A 370 -55.46 -18.88 15.09
CA GLU A 370 -55.79 -18.82 13.65
C GLU A 370 -55.11 -17.62 12.95
N SER A 371 -55.02 -16.46 13.59
CA SER A 371 -54.32 -15.31 13.01
C SER A 371 -52.80 -15.53 12.94
N TYR A 372 -52.18 -16.15 13.96
CA TYR A 372 -50.78 -16.58 13.90
C TYR A 372 -50.52 -17.62 12.79
N LYS A 373 -51.44 -18.58 12.59
CA LYS A 373 -51.33 -19.55 11.50
C LYS A 373 -51.39 -18.89 10.12
N ASN A 374 -52.29 -17.92 9.93
CA ASN A 374 -52.39 -17.18 8.67
C ASN A 374 -51.15 -16.32 8.41
N LEU A 375 -50.62 -15.66 9.46
CA LEU A 375 -49.37 -14.90 9.38
C LEU A 375 -48.17 -15.78 9.01
N LEU A 376 -48.08 -17.01 9.54
CA LEU A 376 -47.04 -17.97 9.17
C LEU A 376 -47.13 -18.34 7.67
N LEU A 377 -48.32 -18.60 7.15
CA LEU A 377 -48.54 -18.88 5.72
C LEU A 377 -48.19 -17.69 4.82
N GLU A 378 -48.33 -16.45 5.31
CA GLU A 378 -47.84 -15.26 4.59
C GLU A 378 -46.32 -15.14 4.63
N TYR A 379 -45.66 -15.49 5.73
CA TYR A 379 -44.19 -15.57 5.80
C TYR A 379 -43.62 -16.64 4.87
N ASP A 380 -44.20 -17.85 4.86
CA ASP A 380 -43.78 -18.94 3.96
C ASP A 380 -43.87 -18.50 2.49
N LYS A 381 -44.99 -17.87 2.12
CA LYS A 381 -45.22 -17.32 0.77
C LYS A 381 -44.27 -16.17 0.42
N GLN A 382 -43.90 -15.33 1.38
CA GLN A 382 -42.87 -14.29 1.18
C GLN A 382 -41.47 -14.91 1.01
N ALA A 383 -41.16 -16.00 1.71
CA ALA A 383 -39.92 -16.74 1.54
C ALA A 383 -39.82 -17.39 0.14
N GLU A 384 -40.88 -18.04 -0.34
CA GLU A 384 -40.97 -18.55 -1.72
C GLU A 384 -40.75 -17.44 -2.77
N GLN A 385 -41.38 -16.27 -2.58
CA GLN A 385 -41.20 -15.12 -3.47
C GLN A 385 -39.78 -14.56 -3.42
N LEU A 386 -39.17 -14.48 -2.23
CA LEU A 386 -37.79 -14.04 -2.06
C LEU A 386 -36.80 -15.00 -2.73
N ASP A 387 -37.00 -16.31 -2.61
CA ASP A 387 -36.15 -17.30 -3.27
C ASP A 387 -36.34 -17.33 -4.80
N PHE A 388 -37.57 -17.14 -5.30
CA PHE A 388 -37.81 -16.90 -6.72
C PHE A 388 -37.02 -15.66 -7.21
N GLN A 389 -37.09 -14.54 -6.49
CA GLN A 389 -36.33 -13.32 -6.81
C GLN A 389 -34.81 -13.55 -6.76
N LYS A 390 -34.27 -14.30 -5.79
CA LYS A 390 -32.85 -14.70 -5.77
C LYS A 390 -32.47 -15.55 -7.00
N THR A 391 -33.33 -16.47 -7.46
CA THR A 391 -33.04 -17.23 -8.69
C THR A 391 -33.09 -16.37 -9.95
N GLN A 392 -33.98 -15.37 -9.99
CA GLN A 392 -34.05 -14.40 -11.08
C GLN A 392 -32.82 -13.48 -11.10
N ALA A 393 -32.39 -12.97 -9.95
CA ALA A 393 -31.15 -12.19 -9.79
C ALA A 393 -29.93 -12.99 -10.31
N ARG A 394 -29.74 -14.23 -9.84
CA ARG A 394 -28.67 -15.14 -10.31
C ARG A 394 -28.70 -15.45 -11.81
N ASN A 395 -29.86 -15.37 -12.45
CA ASN A 395 -29.98 -15.55 -13.89
C ASN A 395 -29.62 -14.26 -14.66
N PHE A 396 -29.85 -13.08 -14.07
CA PHE A 396 -29.37 -11.81 -14.61
C PHE A 396 -27.86 -11.61 -14.36
N GLU A 397 -27.34 -11.98 -13.18
CA GLU A 397 -25.90 -12.01 -12.86
C GLU A 397 -25.12 -12.78 -13.94
N ARG A 398 -25.48 -14.06 -14.19
CA ARG A 398 -24.84 -14.85 -15.27
C ARG A 398 -24.95 -14.21 -16.66
N LYS A 399 -26.07 -13.54 -16.95
CA LYS A 399 -26.24 -12.87 -18.25
C LYS A 399 -25.35 -11.63 -18.35
N ILE A 400 -25.14 -10.92 -17.24
CA ILE A 400 -24.16 -9.83 -17.14
C ILE A 400 -22.75 -10.42 -17.32
N ASP A 401 -22.37 -11.48 -16.61
CA ASP A 401 -21.06 -12.14 -16.77
C ASP A 401 -20.78 -12.53 -18.23
N ASP A 402 -21.77 -13.10 -18.92
CA ASP A 402 -21.63 -13.54 -20.32
C ASP A 402 -21.62 -12.37 -21.32
N LEU A 403 -22.24 -11.22 -20.98
CA LEU A 403 -22.14 -9.98 -21.76
C LEU A 403 -20.80 -9.26 -21.50
N THR A 404 -20.33 -9.22 -20.26
CA THR A 404 -19.01 -8.68 -19.88
C THR A 404 -17.91 -9.44 -20.61
N LYS A 405 -17.95 -10.78 -20.63
CA LYS A 405 -17.00 -11.59 -21.44
C LYS A 405 -17.09 -11.27 -22.93
N GLN A 406 -18.29 -11.03 -23.48
CA GLN A 406 -18.43 -10.63 -24.89
C GLN A 406 -17.84 -9.24 -25.16
N LEU A 407 -17.98 -8.31 -24.21
CA LEU A 407 -17.38 -6.98 -24.26
C LEU A 407 -15.84 -7.07 -24.16
N GLU A 408 -15.29 -7.80 -23.19
CA GLU A 408 -13.85 -8.08 -23.04
C GLU A 408 -13.24 -8.66 -24.33
N ASN A 409 -13.88 -9.69 -24.90
CA ASN A 409 -13.44 -10.27 -26.18
C ASN A 409 -13.51 -9.27 -27.35
N SER A 410 -14.45 -8.31 -27.31
CA SER A 410 -14.58 -7.26 -28.33
C SER A 410 -13.52 -6.17 -28.16
N VAL A 411 -13.21 -5.79 -26.91
CA VAL A 411 -12.13 -4.85 -26.57
C VAL A 411 -10.77 -5.43 -26.97
N GLN A 412 -10.48 -6.69 -26.63
CA GLN A 412 -9.25 -7.38 -27.04
C GLN A 412 -9.11 -7.46 -28.57
N GLN A 413 -10.21 -7.64 -29.30
CA GLN A 413 -10.19 -7.55 -30.77
C GLN A 413 -9.93 -6.13 -31.26
N GLN A 414 -10.53 -5.11 -30.63
CA GLN A 414 -10.27 -3.71 -30.96
C GLN A 414 -8.80 -3.31 -30.72
N GLU A 415 -8.18 -3.79 -29.63
CA GLU A 415 -6.75 -3.62 -29.33
C GLU A 415 -5.88 -4.29 -30.40
N GLN A 416 -6.20 -5.53 -30.79
CA GLN A 416 -5.50 -6.24 -31.88
C GLN A 416 -5.59 -5.50 -33.22
N TRP A 417 -6.76 -4.92 -33.54
CA TRP A 417 -6.91 -4.06 -34.72
C TRP A 417 -6.18 -2.72 -34.58
N HIS A 418 -6.08 -2.16 -33.38
CA HIS A 418 -5.33 -0.93 -33.13
C HIS A 418 -3.82 -1.15 -33.31
N SER A 419 -3.25 -2.18 -32.70
CA SER A 419 -1.83 -2.52 -32.88
C SER A 419 -1.50 -2.88 -34.33
N ALA A 420 -2.40 -3.61 -35.02
CA ALA A 420 -2.22 -3.89 -36.45
C ALA A 420 -2.28 -2.62 -37.33
N ASN A 421 -3.10 -1.63 -36.97
CA ASN A 421 -3.13 -0.34 -37.64
C ASN A 421 -1.87 0.50 -37.36
N GLU A 422 -1.29 0.40 -36.16
CA GLU A 422 -0.06 1.08 -35.77
C GLU A 422 1.18 0.47 -36.46
N ASP A 423 1.27 -0.86 -36.55
CA ASP A 423 2.23 -1.58 -37.39
C ASP A 423 2.11 -1.19 -38.88
N LEU A 424 0.88 -1.04 -39.38
CA LEU A 424 0.65 -0.58 -40.75
C LEU A 424 1.02 0.90 -40.93
N LEU A 425 0.79 1.76 -39.95
CA LEU A 425 1.14 3.18 -39.99
C LEU A 425 2.66 3.37 -40.01
N THR A 426 3.39 2.74 -39.09
CA THR A 426 4.86 2.77 -39.06
C THR A 426 5.47 2.16 -40.33
N ARG A 427 4.84 1.13 -40.90
CA ARG A 427 5.19 0.58 -42.23
C ARG A 427 4.94 1.57 -43.37
N VAL A 428 3.86 2.36 -43.31
CA VAL A 428 3.59 3.43 -44.30
C VAL A 428 4.61 4.57 -44.15
N GLU A 429 4.96 4.99 -42.94
CA GLU A 429 5.96 6.05 -42.69
C GLU A 429 7.37 5.65 -43.11
N THR A 430 7.78 4.40 -42.83
CA THR A 430 9.05 3.85 -43.33
C THR A 430 9.05 3.70 -44.86
N LEU A 431 7.92 3.39 -45.50
CA LEU A 431 7.83 3.45 -46.97
C LEU A 431 7.88 4.89 -47.51
N GLN A 432 7.19 5.85 -46.88
CA GLN A 432 7.24 7.26 -47.29
C GLN A 432 8.64 7.88 -47.14
N THR A 433 9.37 7.56 -46.08
CA THR A 433 10.75 8.04 -45.88
C THR A 433 11.72 7.41 -46.89
N ASN A 434 11.55 6.12 -47.20
CA ASN A 434 12.27 5.47 -48.30
C ASN A 434 11.95 6.08 -49.67
N VAL A 435 10.69 6.42 -49.96
CA VAL A 435 10.31 7.13 -51.20
C VAL A 435 11.00 8.50 -51.27
N LYS A 436 10.95 9.32 -50.21
CA LYS A 436 11.65 10.62 -50.13
C LYS A 436 13.17 10.50 -50.31
N LEU A 437 13.78 9.40 -49.85
CA LEU A 437 15.19 9.10 -50.07
C LEU A 437 15.48 8.75 -51.55
N LEU A 438 14.61 7.95 -52.19
CA LEU A 438 14.72 7.64 -53.62
C LEU A 438 14.46 8.87 -54.51
N GLU A 439 13.54 9.76 -54.12
CA GLU A 439 13.29 11.04 -54.80
C GLU A 439 14.51 11.97 -54.75
N THR A 440 15.16 12.10 -53.58
CA THR A 440 16.39 12.91 -53.45
C THR A 440 17.54 12.30 -54.25
N GLN A 441 17.74 10.98 -54.21
CA GLN A 441 18.73 10.28 -55.05
C GLN A 441 18.47 10.45 -56.55
N LEU A 442 17.22 10.32 -57.01
CA LEU A 442 16.84 10.56 -58.40
C LEU A 442 17.11 12.01 -58.83
N LEU A 443 16.83 12.98 -57.96
CA LEU A 443 17.07 14.40 -58.22
C LEU A 443 18.57 14.75 -58.24
N GLU A 444 19.40 14.07 -57.43
CA GLU A 444 20.86 14.16 -57.50
C GLU A 444 21.42 13.51 -58.77
N ILE A 445 20.92 12.34 -59.17
CA ILE A 445 21.29 11.67 -60.44
C ILE A 445 20.89 12.54 -61.64
N GLN A 446 19.72 13.19 -61.62
CA GLN A 446 19.31 14.15 -62.66
C GLN A 446 20.25 15.37 -62.71
N LYS A 447 20.63 15.94 -61.56
CA LYS A 447 21.63 17.03 -61.48
C LYS A 447 23.00 16.61 -62.00
N ALA A 448 23.45 15.39 -61.68
CA ALA A 448 24.71 14.84 -62.17
C ALA A 448 24.67 14.65 -63.70
N LYS A 449 23.60 14.03 -64.22
CA LYS A 449 23.39 13.88 -65.67
C LYS A 449 23.40 15.24 -66.38
N ALA A 450 22.69 16.23 -65.86
CA ALA A 450 22.63 17.58 -66.43
C ALA A 450 23.97 18.35 -66.39
N LYS A 451 24.96 17.92 -65.60
CA LYS A 451 26.36 18.39 -65.72
C LYS A 451 27.09 17.67 -66.85
N VAL A 452 27.02 16.34 -66.88
CA VAL A 452 27.67 15.51 -67.92
C VAL A 452 27.15 15.84 -69.32
N ASP A 453 25.84 16.08 -69.48
CA ASP A 453 25.23 16.50 -70.76
C ASP A 453 25.82 17.85 -71.22
N LYS A 454 26.04 18.82 -70.31
CA LYS A 454 26.67 20.13 -70.61
C LYS A 454 28.16 20.01 -70.90
N GLU A 455 28.89 19.16 -70.18
CA GLU A 455 30.30 18.87 -70.42
C GLU A 455 30.49 18.23 -71.80
N LEU A 456 29.58 17.33 -72.20
CA LEU A 456 29.54 16.72 -73.52
C LEU A 456 29.18 17.74 -74.63
N GLU A 457 28.30 18.70 -74.38
CA GLU A 457 28.04 19.81 -75.32
C GLU A 457 29.25 20.74 -75.47
N ALA A 458 29.92 21.09 -74.37
CA ALA A 458 31.17 21.85 -74.42
C ALA A 458 32.28 21.11 -75.18
N GLU A 459 32.42 19.80 -74.99
CA GLU A 459 33.39 18.98 -75.71
C GLU A 459 33.07 18.86 -77.21
N LYS A 460 31.78 18.77 -77.58
CA LYS A 460 31.34 18.83 -78.99
C LYS A 460 31.70 20.17 -79.63
N LEU A 461 31.41 21.29 -78.98
CA LEU A 461 31.74 22.64 -79.49
C LEU A 461 33.25 22.81 -79.65
N LEU A 462 34.05 22.33 -78.70
CA LEU A 462 35.52 22.37 -78.76
C LEU A 462 36.08 21.48 -79.89
N LYS A 463 35.47 20.31 -80.12
CA LYS A 463 35.77 19.45 -81.28
C LYS A 463 35.40 20.12 -82.60
N GLU A 464 34.23 20.75 -82.70
CA GLU A 464 33.80 21.47 -83.90
C GLU A 464 34.68 22.68 -84.22
N GLN A 465 35.09 23.44 -83.19
CA GLN A 465 36.03 24.54 -83.36
C GLN A 465 37.39 24.03 -83.86
N LYS A 466 37.95 22.97 -83.26
CA LYS A 466 39.18 22.34 -83.77
C LYS A 466 39.05 21.87 -85.23
N ILE A 467 37.90 21.34 -85.63
CA ILE A 467 37.65 20.94 -87.03
C ILE A 467 37.65 22.16 -87.95
N LYS A 468 37.05 23.29 -87.53
CA LYS A 468 37.10 24.56 -88.26
C LYS A 468 38.53 25.11 -88.37
N ASP A 469 39.29 25.07 -87.28
CA ASP A 469 40.69 25.51 -87.25
C ASP A 469 41.57 24.65 -88.18
N TYR A 470 41.44 23.31 -88.14
CA TYR A 470 42.10 22.42 -89.10
C TYR A 470 41.68 22.71 -90.55
N ALA A 471 40.39 23.00 -90.81
CA ALA A 471 39.92 23.35 -92.15
C ALA A 471 40.38 24.75 -92.62
N ASN A 472 40.79 25.63 -91.70
CA ASN A 472 41.46 26.88 -92.02
C ASN A 472 42.91 26.61 -92.40
N SER A 473 43.68 25.91 -91.57
CA SER A 473 45.08 25.57 -91.86
C SER A 473 45.26 24.70 -93.10
N VAL A 474 44.30 23.82 -93.45
CA VAL A 474 44.32 23.09 -94.73
C VAL A 474 44.18 24.05 -95.91
N ARG A 475 43.27 25.04 -95.84
CA ARG A 475 43.12 26.06 -96.91
C ARG A 475 44.35 26.94 -97.02
N GLU A 476 44.96 27.35 -95.91
CA GLU A 476 46.23 28.08 -95.90
C GLU A 476 47.34 27.27 -96.60
N VAL A 477 47.46 25.96 -96.29
CA VAL A 477 48.42 25.06 -96.95
C VAL A 477 48.13 24.91 -98.45
N GLU A 478 46.87 24.78 -98.86
CA GLU A 478 46.47 24.75 -100.27
C GLU A 478 46.84 26.07 -100.98
N GLU A 479 46.55 27.23 -100.36
CA GLU A 479 46.91 28.55 -100.89
C GLU A 479 48.43 28.70 -101.06
N PHE A 480 49.23 28.37 -100.03
CA PHE A 480 50.69 28.33 -100.11
C PHE A 480 51.18 27.36 -101.20
N GLN A 481 50.53 26.21 -101.40
CA GLN A 481 50.86 25.26 -102.46
C GLN A 481 50.57 25.84 -103.86
N THR A 482 49.52 26.65 -104.04
CA THR A 482 49.31 27.40 -105.31
C THR A 482 50.32 28.52 -105.51
N LEU A 483 50.74 29.21 -104.45
CA LEU A 483 51.76 30.25 -104.51
C LEU A 483 53.12 29.66 -104.93
N LEU A 484 53.52 28.54 -104.31
CA LEU A 484 54.74 27.82 -104.66
C LEU A 484 54.72 27.31 -106.13
N GLN A 485 53.56 26.93 -106.66
CA GLN A 485 53.43 26.60 -108.09
C GLN A 485 53.57 27.82 -109.02
N LYS A 486 53.06 28.99 -108.62
CA LYS A 486 53.24 30.25 -109.37
C LYS A 486 54.71 30.69 -109.35
N GLU A 487 55.34 30.63 -108.20
CA GLU A 487 56.74 31.02 -108.00
C GLU A 487 57.71 30.12 -108.77
N LYS A 488 57.52 28.79 -108.75
CA LYS A 488 58.30 27.86 -109.59
C LYS A 488 58.21 28.18 -111.09
N LYS A 489 57.03 28.57 -111.58
CA LYS A 489 56.82 29.01 -112.98
C LYS A 489 57.47 30.37 -113.28
N HIS A 490 57.69 31.22 -112.27
CA HIS A 490 58.40 32.48 -112.43
C HIS A 490 59.92 32.27 -112.45
N LEU A 491 60.46 31.52 -111.48
CA LEU A 491 61.88 31.14 -111.40
C LEU A 491 62.39 30.46 -112.67
N GLN A 492 61.55 29.64 -113.31
CA GLN A 492 61.90 28.99 -114.58
C GLN A 492 62.12 30.01 -115.73
N LYS A 493 61.36 31.12 -115.78
CA LYS A 493 61.58 32.20 -116.76
C LYS A 493 62.80 33.05 -116.42
N VAL A 494 62.98 33.38 -115.14
CA VAL A 494 64.12 34.19 -114.68
C VAL A 494 65.45 33.48 -114.97
N LEU A 495 65.49 32.14 -114.96
CA LEU A 495 66.65 31.36 -115.41
C LEU A 495 66.98 31.56 -116.90
N GLU A 496 65.97 31.56 -117.77
CA GLU A 496 66.12 31.79 -119.22
C GLU A 496 66.56 33.25 -119.52
N GLU A 497 66.01 34.22 -118.79
CA GLU A 497 66.35 35.65 -118.91
C GLU A 497 67.77 35.96 -118.38
N LEU A 498 68.19 35.31 -117.29
CA LEU A 498 69.51 35.51 -116.66
C LEU A 498 70.66 34.87 -117.46
N GLU A 499 70.38 33.89 -118.32
CA GLU A 499 71.37 33.33 -119.25
C GLU A 499 71.66 34.28 -120.42
N LEU A 500 70.68 35.11 -120.82
CA LEU A 500 70.88 36.18 -121.81
C LEU A 500 71.66 37.37 -121.25
N ALA A 501 71.33 37.80 -120.02
CA ALA A 501 71.85 39.04 -119.42
C ALA A 501 73.35 39.03 -119.06
N LYS A 502 74.02 37.87 -119.09
CA LYS A 502 75.42 37.69 -118.64
C LYS A 502 76.51 38.21 -119.61
N LYS A 503 76.17 38.77 -120.78
CA LYS A 503 77.15 39.08 -121.84
C LYS A 503 77.61 40.55 -121.95
N ASP A 504 76.85 41.52 -121.43
CA ASP A 504 77.03 42.94 -121.81
C ASP A 504 77.57 43.88 -120.70
N ALA A 505 78.17 43.36 -119.62
CA ALA A 505 78.46 44.15 -118.40
C ALA A 505 79.95 44.25 -117.97
N HIS A 506 80.70 45.18 -118.57
CA HIS A 506 81.99 45.74 -118.08
C HIS A 506 82.27 47.08 -118.81
N LYS A 507 82.85 48.15 -118.24
CA LYS A 507 83.14 48.60 -116.86
C LYS A 507 83.70 50.04 -117.00
N SER A 508 83.45 51.01 -116.09
CA SER A 508 84.36 52.16 -115.76
C SER A 508 83.84 53.26 -114.78
N THR A 509 82.83 53.04 -113.92
CA THR A 509 82.33 54.11 -113.01
C THR A 509 82.02 53.61 -111.59
N LEU A 510 82.93 52.86 -110.98
CA LEU A 510 82.63 52.09 -109.76
C LEU A 510 82.92 52.83 -108.44
N MET A 511 84.07 53.51 -108.34
CA MET A 511 84.71 53.78 -107.04
C MET A 511 84.12 54.95 -106.25
N ASP A 512 83.68 56.03 -106.91
CA ASP A 512 83.11 57.20 -106.22
C ASP A 512 81.68 56.95 -105.71
N MET A 513 80.98 55.97 -106.29
CA MET A 513 79.63 55.58 -105.87
C MET A 513 79.69 54.75 -104.58
N GLU A 514 80.63 53.80 -104.49
CA GLU A 514 80.84 52.94 -103.32
C GLU A 514 81.03 53.74 -102.02
N ILE A 515 81.80 54.84 -102.05
CA ILE A 515 82.05 55.68 -100.87
C ILE A 515 80.78 56.40 -100.41
N ALA A 516 80.01 56.96 -101.35
CA ALA A 516 78.74 57.64 -101.05
C ALA A 516 77.69 56.67 -100.48
N ASP A 517 77.66 55.44 -100.98
CA ASP A 517 76.78 54.38 -100.47
C ASP A 517 77.18 53.95 -99.05
N TYR A 518 78.47 53.84 -98.72
CA TYR A 518 78.91 53.57 -97.34
C TYR A 518 78.52 54.69 -96.36
N GLU A 519 78.69 55.97 -96.72
CA GLU A 519 78.25 57.07 -95.85
C GLU A 519 76.73 57.09 -95.63
N ARG A 520 75.96 56.76 -96.67
CA ARG A 520 74.50 56.67 -96.61
C ARG A 520 74.07 55.52 -95.70
N PHE A 521 74.68 54.35 -95.88
CA PHE A 521 74.45 53.15 -95.08
C PHE A 521 74.79 53.37 -93.60
N VAL A 522 75.85 54.09 -93.27
CA VAL A 522 76.19 54.44 -91.87
C VAL A 522 75.14 55.38 -91.25
N LYS A 523 74.62 56.37 -92.00
CA LYS A 523 73.53 57.23 -91.52
C LYS A 523 72.24 56.45 -91.31
N GLU A 524 71.90 55.55 -92.24
CA GLU A 524 70.73 54.69 -92.18
C GLU A 524 70.82 53.66 -91.03
N LEU A 525 72.00 53.10 -90.77
CA LEU A 525 72.26 52.25 -89.60
C LEU A 525 72.11 53.03 -88.28
N ASN A 526 72.62 54.26 -88.19
CA ASN A 526 72.48 55.08 -86.98
C ASN A 526 71.01 55.44 -86.72
N GLN A 527 70.23 55.77 -87.76
CA GLN A 527 68.78 55.99 -87.63
C GLN A 527 68.06 54.70 -87.18
N ASN A 528 68.39 53.56 -87.78
CA ASN A 528 67.88 52.25 -87.35
C ASN A 528 68.29 51.88 -85.91
N ILE A 529 69.38 52.42 -85.39
CA ILE A 529 69.78 52.24 -83.98
C ILE A 529 68.92 53.15 -83.08
N THR A 530 68.75 54.44 -83.40
CA THR A 530 67.90 55.34 -82.60
C THR A 530 66.44 54.89 -82.57
N ASP A 531 65.92 54.42 -83.69
CA ASP A 531 64.52 53.95 -83.80
C ASP A 531 64.31 52.61 -83.08
N LYS A 532 65.36 51.81 -82.91
CA LYS A 532 65.34 50.61 -82.05
C LYS A 532 65.51 50.97 -80.58
N SER A 533 66.32 51.97 -80.23
CA SER A 533 66.47 52.46 -78.86
C SER A 533 65.16 53.04 -78.32
N SER A 534 64.49 53.92 -79.06
CA SER A 534 63.17 54.44 -78.66
C SER A 534 62.14 53.31 -78.57
N ARG A 535 62.17 52.33 -79.49
CA ARG A 535 61.28 51.17 -79.41
C ARG A 535 61.58 50.23 -78.24
N ILE A 536 62.81 50.21 -77.72
CA ILE A 536 63.15 49.52 -76.48
C ILE A 536 62.60 50.30 -75.28
N GLU A 537 62.76 51.63 -75.23
CA GLU A 537 62.19 52.46 -74.16
C GLU A 537 60.65 52.37 -74.08
N ASP A 538 59.95 52.32 -75.22
CA ASP A 538 58.50 52.01 -75.31
C ASP A 538 58.17 50.68 -74.61
N LEU A 539 58.92 49.63 -74.95
CA LEU A 539 58.67 48.27 -74.47
C LEU A 539 59.03 48.13 -72.99
N GLU A 540 60.07 48.81 -72.50
CA GLU A 540 60.41 48.88 -71.09
C GLU A 540 59.32 49.61 -70.27
N GLN A 541 58.74 50.68 -70.81
CA GLN A 541 57.59 51.36 -70.20
C GLN A 541 56.34 50.48 -70.16
N GLU A 542 56.02 49.78 -71.25
CA GLU A 542 54.90 48.83 -71.28
C GLU A 542 55.12 47.66 -70.31
N ILE A 543 56.33 47.08 -70.27
CA ILE A 543 56.70 46.04 -69.29
C ILE A 543 56.54 46.56 -67.85
N LYS A 544 56.89 47.81 -67.57
CA LYS A 544 56.70 48.43 -66.25
C LYS A 544 55.22 48.56 -65.89
N ILE A 545 54.37 49.00 -66.82
CA ILE A 545 52.92 49.11 -66.64
C ILE A 545 52.29 47.73 -66.41
N GLN A 546 52.66 46.72 -67.20
CA GLN A 546 52.16 45.35 -67.03
C GLN A 546 52.63 44.71 -65.72
N ASN A 547 53.85 45.01 -65.24
CA ASN A 547 54.30 44.57 -63.91
C ASN A 547 53.49 45.23 -62.79
N GLN A 548 53.24 46.55 -62.83
CA GLN A 548 52.38 47.23 -61.85
C GLN A 548 50.95 46.67 -61.84
N LYS A 549 50.38 46.42 -63.03
CA LYS A 549 49.06 45.78 -63.17
C LYS A 549 49.05 44.36 -62.58
N LYS A 550 50.13 43.60 -62.77
CA LYS A 550 50.30 42.25 -62.18
C LYS A 550 50.43 42.31 -60.65
N GLU A 551 51.11 43.30 -60.10
CA GLU A 551 51.21 43.50 -58.64
C GLU A 551 49.83 43.80 -58.04
N ILE A 552 49.08 44.73 -58.61
CA ILE A 552 47.69 45.05 -58.18
C ILE A 552 46.80 43.80 -58.22
N LEU A 553 46.82 43.04 -59.32
CA LEU A 553 46.06 41.78 -59.43
C LEU A 553 46.52 40.71 -58.43
N GLN A 554 47.81 40.69 -58.05
CA GLN A 554 48.31 39.79 -57.01
C GLN A 554 47.88 40.23 -55.59
N GLU A 555 47.68 41.51 -55.34
CA GLU A 555 47.10 42.02 -54.09
C GLU A 555 45.60 41.75 -54.00
N GLU A 556 44.86 41.94 -55.09
CA GLU A 556 43.44 41.59 -55.20
C GLU A 556 43.20 40.07 -55.04
N ILE A 557 44.05 39.22 -55.63
CA ILE A 557 43.99 37.77 -55.40
C ILE A 557 44.23 37.41 -53.93
N LYS A 558 45.16 38.08 -53.24
CA LYS A 558 45.42 37.85 -51.80
C LYS A 558 44.26 38.31 -50.91
N SER A 559 43.66 39.46 -51.18
CA SER A 559 42.52 39.96 -50.39
C SER A 559 41.29 39.07 -50.57
N LEU A 560 41.03 38.60 -51.79
CA LEU A 560 39.99 37.60 -52.08
C LEU A 560 40.29 36.25 -51.40
N GLN A 561 41.53 35.77 -51.41
CA GLN A 561 41.93 34.54 -50.71
C GLN A 561 41.69 34.65 -49.19
N ASN A 562 42.09 35.76 -48.56
CA ASN A 562 41.84 36.00 -47.13
C ASN A 562 40.33 36.06 -46.83
N SER A 563 39.55 36.73 -47.68
CA SER A 563 38.09 36.80 -47.54
C SER A 563 37.42 35.42 -47.64
N VAL A 564 37.85 34.58 -48.59
CA VAL A 564 37.39 33.19 -48.72
C VAL A 564 37.73 32.39 -47.46
N GLN A 565 38.95 32.48 -46.93
CA GLN A 565 39.33 31.79 -45.68
C GLN A 565 38.44 32.25 -44.51
N GLU A 566 38.18 33.55 -44.36
CA GLU A 566 37.27 34.06 -43.34
C GLU A 566 35.86 33.47 -43.48
N TYR A 567 35.32 33.37 -44.70
CA TYR A 567 34.01 32.76 -44.93
C TYR A 567 34.01 31.25 -44.66
N GLU A 568 35.09 30.53 -44.99
CA GLU A 568 35.24 29.11 -44.65
C GLU A 568 35.33 28.89 -43.14
N GLU A 569 36.05 29.73 -42.41
CA GLU A 569 36.09 29.71 -40.95
C GLU A 569 34.72 30.02 -40.31
N LYS A 570 34.02 31.06 -40.80
CA LYS A 570 32.67 31.42 -40.33
C LYS A 570 31.68 30.29 -40.59
N ASN A 571 31.75 29.65 -41.76
CA ASN A 571 30.98 28.46 -42.13
C ASN A 571 31.35 27.23 -41.26
N GLY A 572 32.63 27.04 -40.93
CA GLY A 572 33.10 26.00 -40.01
C GLY A 572 32.53 26.18 -38.60
N LYS A 573 32.60 27.41 -38.05
CA LYS A 573 32.03 27.79 -36.75
C LYS A 573 30.50 27.59 -36.74
N LEU A 574 29.80 27.98 -37.81
CA LEU A 574 28.35 27.75 -37.96
C LEU A 574 27.98 26.26 -38.03
N LYS A 575 28.75 25.44 -38.77
CA LYS A 575 28.57 23.98 -38.82
C LYS A 575 28.78 23.32 -37.46
N GLN A 576 29.81 23.73 -36.71
CA GLN A 576 30.04 23.24 -35.35
C GLN A 576 28.86 23.58 -34.42
N LEU A 577 28.37 24.82 -34.48
CA LEU A 577 27.22 25.25 -33.68
C LEU A 577 25.93 24.51 -34.08
N LEU A 578 25.69 24.28 -35.37
CA LEU A 578 24.58 23.47 -35.87
C LEU A 578 24.66 21.99 -35.43
N VAL A 579 25.86 21.42 -35.34
CA VAL A 579 26.06 20.05 -34.81
C VAL A 579 25.81 20.03 -33.30
N LYS A 580 26.26 21.05 -32.56
CA LYS A 580 26.03 21.19 -31.11
C LYS A 580 24.53 21.29 -30.81
N THR A 581 23.80 22.19 -31.47
CA THR A 581 22.35 22.35 -31.24
C THR A 581 21.55 21.13 -31.71
N LYS A 582 21.97 20.43 -32.77
CA LYS A 582 21.37 19.13 -33.14
C LYS A 582 21.60 18.04 -32.10
N LYS A 583 22.77 18.01 -31.45
CA LYS A 583 23.03 17.09 -30.33
C LYS A 583 22.17 17.46 -29.12
N GLU A 584 22.15 18.73 -28.73
CA GLU A 584 21.36 19.21 -27.59
C GLU A 584 19.86 18.96 -27.78
N LEU A 585 19.34 19.10 -29.01
CA LEU A 585 17.97 18.73 -29.36
C LEU A 585 17.71 17.21 -29.29
N ALA A 586 18.69 16.38 -29.63
CA ALA A 586 18.58 14.92 -29.51
C ALA A 586 18.65 14.46 -28.05
N ASP A 587 19.60 15.00 -27.28
CA ASP A 587 19.76 14.77 -25.85
C ASP A 587 18.47 15.20 -25.09
N SER A 588 17.91 16.36 -25.43
CA SER A 588 16.66 16.86 -24.85
C SER A 588 15.46 15.97 -25.20
N LYS A 589 15.36 15.47 -26.44
CA LYS A 589 14.32 14.51 -26.83
C LYS A 589 14.47 13.15 -26.16
N GLN A 590 15.70 12.74 -25.85
CA GLN A 590 15.91 11.53 -25.05
C GLN A 590 15.38 11.74 -23.62
N ALA A 591 15.73 12.85 -22.97
CA ALA A 591 15.22 13.19 -21.64
C ALA A 591 13.69 13.31 -21.59
N GLU A 592 13.06 13.89 -22.62
CA GLU A 592 11.59 13.94 -22.80
C GLU A 592 10.96 12.53 -22.83
N ASN A 593 11.58 11.60 -23.57
CA ASN A 593 11.11 10.20 -23.63
C ASN A 593 11.36 9.42 -22.33
N GLU A 594 12.43 9.73 -21.60
CA GLU A 594 12.72 9.13 -20.28
C GLU A 594 11.73 9.64 -19.22
N LEU A 595 11.39 10.93 -19.23
CA LEU A 595 10.33 11.50 -18.40
C LEU A 595 8.95 10.91 -18.72
N LEU A 596 8.61 10.74 -20.01
CA LEU A 596 7.34 10.14 -20.42
C LEU A 596 7.19 8.69 -19.93
N ARG A 597 8.29 7.91 -19.94
CA ARG A 597 8.34 6.56 -19.35
C ARG A 597 8.20 6.58 -17.83
N PHE A 598 8.84 7.54 -17.16
CA PHE A 598 8.71 7.68 -15.71
C PHE A 598 7.29 8.08 -15.29
N GLN A 599 6.63 8.95 -16.06
CA GLN A 599 5.22 9.30 -15.90
C GLN A 599 4.30 8.08 -16.10
N ALA A 600 4.60 7.20 -17.06
CA ALA A 600 3.87 5.96 -17.26
C ALA A 600 4.05 4.97 -16.09
N SER A 601 5.26 4.85 -15.52
CA SER A 601 5.53 4.06 -14.30
C SER A 601 4.72 4.58 -13.12
N LEU A 602 4.84 5.89 -12.82
CA LEU A 602 4.09 6.56 -11.76
C LEU A 602 2.57 6.39 -11.90
N LYS A 603 2.05 6.40 -13.14
CA LYS A 603 0.62 6.17 -13.39
C LYS A 603 0.21 4.72 -13.10
N GLY A 604 1.02 3.73 -13.50
CA GLY A 604 0.79 2.32 -13.15
C GLY A 604 0.92 2.04 -11.65
N GLU A 605 1.87 2.68 -10.97
CA GLU A 605 2.03 2.63 -9.51
C GLU A 605 0.84 3.28 -8.80
N LEU A 606 0.34 4.42 -9.30
CA LEU A 606 -0.88 5.07 -8.77
C LEU A 606 -2.12 4.18 -8.94
N GLU A 607 -2.29 3.55 -10.12
CA GLU A 607 -3.39 2.63 -10.40
C GLU A 607 -3.32 1.36 -9.54
N ALA A 608 -2.11 0.82 -9.30
CA ALA A 608 -1.91 -0.30 -8.39
C ALA A 608 -2.21 0.06 -6.92
N ASN A 609 -1.79 1.23 -6.45
CA ASN A 609 -2.13 1.74 -5.11
C ASN A 609 -3.64 2.01 -4.98
N GLN A 610 -4.30 2.47 -6.05
CA GLN A 610 -5.75 2.66 -6.07
C GLN A 610 -6.50 1.32 -6.01
N GLN A 611 -6.05 0.29 -6.73
CA GLN A 611 -6.62 -1.06 -6.60
C GLN A 611 -6.46 -1.61 -5.17
N GLN A 612 -5.27 -1.47 -4.56
CA GLN A 612 -5.08 -1.87 -3.16
C GLN A 612 -6.01 -1.11 -2.20
N MET A 613 -6.30 0.17 -2.47
CA MET A 613 -7.28 0.93 -1.67
C MET A 613 -8.69 0.35 -1.77
N GLU A 614 -9.13 -0.07 -2.97
CA GLU A 614 -10.43 -0.76 -3.12
C GLU A 614 -10.42 -2.14 -2.46
N ASP A 615 -9.34 -2.91 -2.56
CA ASP A 615 -9.19 -4.19 -1.87
C ASP A 615 -9.28 -4.03 -0.34
N TYR A 616 -8.66 -2.99 0.24
CA TYR A 616 -8.80 -2.66 1.66
C TYR A 616 -10.21 -2.17 2.03
N LYS A 617 -10.91 -1.42 1.17
CA LYS A 617 -12.32 -1.05 1.40
C LYS A 617 -13.22 -2.29 1.41
N ILE A 618 -12.99 -3.26 0.53
CA ILE A 618 -13.70 -4.54 0.51
C ILE A 618 -13.46 -5.27 1.84
N GLN A 619 -12.21 -5.46 2.26
CA GLN A 619 -11.86 -6.10 3.54
C GLN A 619 -12.49 -5.39 4.75
N LEU A 620 -12.51 -4.05 4.78
CA LEU A 620 -13.18 -3.26 5.82
C LEU A 620 -14.70 -3.49 5.82
N SER A 621 -15.33 -3.65 4.64
CA SER A 621 -16.75 -3.97 4.53
C SER A 621 -17.05 -5.39 5.01
N GLU A 622 -16.17 -6.36 4.70
CA GLU A 622 -16.28 -7.75 5.16
C GLU A 622 -16.15 -7.85 6.67
N LEU A 623 -15.10 -7.27 7.26
CA LEU A 623 -14.89 -7.17 8.70
C LEU A 623 -16.03 -6.46 9.42
N THR A 624 -16.60 -5.41 8.81
CA THR A 624 -17.79 -4.73 9.34
C THR A 624 -19.02 -5.66 9.31
N SER A 625 -19.19 -6.46 8.26
CA SER A 625 -20.24 -7.47 8.18
C SER A 625 -20.06 -8.58 9.23
N GLU A 626 -18.82 -9.02 9.49
CA GLU A 626 -18.51 -10.04 10.49
C GLU A 626 -18.70 -9.54 11.92
N LYS A 627 -18.22 -8.33 12.21
CA LYS A 627 -18.52 -7.62 13.46
C LYS A 627 -20.03 -7.54 13.70
N HIS A 628 -20.82 -7.22 12.67
CA HIS A 628 -22.28 -7.15 12.80
C HIS A 628 -22.90 -8.55 13.03
N LYS A 629 -22.49 -9.58 12.29
CA LYS A 629 -22.93 -10.98 12.50
C LYS A 629 -22.63 -11.46 13.92
N ILE A 630 -21.43 -11.18 14.43
CA ILE A 630 -20.99 -11.55 15.79
C ILE A 630 -21.78 -10.76 16.85
N GLN A 631 -22.00 -9.46 16.64
CA GLN A 631 -22.79 -8.61 17.54
C GLN A 631 -24.26 -9.08 17.62
N GLU A 632 -24.86 -9.47 16.49
CA GLU A 632 -26.22 -10.01 16.44
C GLU A 632 -26.32 -11.42 17.05
N HIS A 633 -25.29 -12.25 16.87
CA HIS A 633 -25.21 -13.55 17.55
C HIS A 633 -25.08 -13.38 19.08
N LEU A 634 -24.28 -12.43 19.54
CA LEU A 634 -24.16 -12.09 20.96
C LEU A 634 -25.48 -11.53 21.52
N ARG A 635 -26.17 -10.65 20.78
CA ARG A 635 -27.50 -10.12 21.15
C ARG A 635 -28.53 -11.24 21.30
N THR A 636 -28.66 -12.10 20.30
CA THR A 636 -29.62 -13.21 20.31
C THR A 636 -29.30 -14.24 21.40
N SER A 637 -28.02 -14.52 21.68
CA SER A 637 -27.60 -15.34 22.81
C SER A 637 -27.94 -14.70 24.17
N LEU A 638 -27.69 -13.40 24.34
CA LEU A 638 -28.03 -12.66 25.56
C LEU A 638 -29.55 -12.65 25.81
N GLU A 639 -30.36 -12.44 24.76
CA GLU A 639 -31.82 -12.56 24.85
C GLU A 639 -32.26 -13.97 25.24
N GLN A 640 -31.65 -15.03 24.68
CA GLN A 640 -31.95 -16.41 25.06
C GLN A 640 -31.62 -16.67 26.54
N HIS A 641 -30.44 -16.26 27.01
CA HIS A 641 -30.06 -16.35 28.41
C HIS A 641 -31.01 -15.56 29.33
N GLN A 642 -31.46 -14.37 28.91
CA GLN A 642 -32.40 -13.56 29.69
C GLN A 642 -33.80 -14.19 29.78
N ARG A 643 -34.30 -14.81 28.69
CA ARG A 643 -35.53 -15.62 28.70
C ARG A 643 -35.37 -16.81 29.65
N VAL A 644 -34.27 -17.54 29.57
CA VAL A 644 -33.97 -18.70 30.44
C VAL A 644 -33.90 -18.28 31.92
N LEU A 645 -33.20 -17.19 32.25
CA LEU A 645 -33.16 -16.63 33.61
C LEU A 645 -34.56 -16.26 34.13
N SER A 646 -35.41 -15.67 33.29
CA SER A 646 -36.80 -15.37 33.66
C SER A 646 -37.60 -16.64 33.97
N THR A 647 -37.47 -17.72 33.17
CA THR A 647 -38.13 -18.99 33.48
C THR A 647 -37.60 -19.66 34.76
N TYR A 648 -36.31 -19.48 35.09
CA TYR A 648 -35.77 -19.95 36.37
C TYR A 648 -36.26 -19.11 37.55
N GLN A 649 -36.38 -17.79 37.41
CA GLN A 649 -37.00 -16.93 38.43
C GLN A 649 -38.46 -17.32 38.68
N GLN A 650 -39.24 -17.61 37.64
CA GLN A 650 -40.62 -18.11 37.77
C GLN A 650 -40.68 -19.46 38.49
N LYS A 651 -39.79 -20.42 38.15
CA LYS A 651 -39.70 -21.71 38.86
C LYS A 651 -39.31 -21.55 40.32
N VAL A 652 -38.37 -20.66 40.64
CA VAL A 652 -37.97 -20.36 42.03
C VAL A 652 -39.13 -19.71 42.80
N ALA A 653 -39.88 -18.79 42.18
CA ALA A 653 -41.06 -18.21 42.80
C ALA A 653 -42.14 -19.26 43.10
N ALA A 654 -42.49 -20.12 42.13
CA ALA A 654 -43.46 -21.20 42.32
C ALA A 654 -43.03 -22.19 43.43
N LEU A 655 -41.76 -22.61 43.45
CA LEU A 655 -41.22 -23.48 44.50
C LEU A 655 -41.20 -22.79 45.88
N GLN A 656 -41.01 -21.47 45.92
CA GLN A 656 -41.08 -20.67 47.15
C GLN A 656 -42.53 -20.60 47.68
N GLU A 657 -43.52 -20.46 46.79
CA GLU A 657 -44.94 -20.50 47.12
C GLU A 657 -45.38 -21.89 47.59
N GLU A 658 -45.02 -22.97 46.88
CA GLU A 658 -45.23 -24.36 47.32
C GLU A 658 -44.59 -24.63 48.70
N CYS A 659 -43.35 -24.17 48.91
CA CYS A 659 -42.67 -24.28 50.20
C CYS A 659 -43.32 -23.44 51.31
N ASN A 660 -44.13 -22.43 51.00
CA ASN A 660 -44.89 -21.68 52.00
C ASN A 660 -46.23 -22.36 52.28
N ALA A 661 -46.96 -22.78 51.25
CA ALA A 661 -48.17 -23.59 51.39
C ALA A 661 -47.92 -24.87 52.20
N ALA A 662 -46.84 -25.60 51.92
CA ALA A 662 -46.47 -26.81 52.67
C ALA A 662 -46.10 -26.52 54.15
N LYS A 663 -45.57 -25.33 54.47
CA LYS A 663 -45.35 -24.91 55.87
C LYS A 663 -46.67 -24.56 56.56
N GLU A 664 -47.58 -23.90 55.86
CA GLU A 664 -48.92 -23.57 56.36
C GLU A 664 -49.72 -24.86 56.63
N GLU A 665 -49.75 -25.80 55.67
CA GLU A 665 -50.32 -27.15 55.85
C GLU A 665 -49.64 -27.90 57.01
N HIS A 666 -48.31 -27.92 57.09
CA HIS A 666 -47.61 -28.53 58.23
C HIS A 666 -48.01 -27.88 59.56
N SER A 667 -48.18 -26.56 59.61
CA SER A 667 -48.64 -25.85 60.82
C SER A 667 -50.09 -26.21 61.17
N ALA A 668 -50.97 -26.33 60.17
CA ALA A 668 -52.35 -26.74 60.34
C ALA A 668 -52.41 -28.19 60.87
N VAL A 669 -51.73 -29.14 60.22
CA VAL A 669 -51.63 -30.55 60.64
C VAL A 669 -50.98 -30.68 62.02
N THR A 670 -49.98 -29.85 62.36
CA THR A 670 -49.42 -29.82 63.72
C THR A 670 -50.46 -29.37 64.74
N SER A 671 -51.26 -28.35 64.43
CA SER A 671 -52.37 -27.90 65.30
C SER A 671 -53.47 -28.96 65.41
N GLU A 672 -53.80 -29.65 64.31
CA GLU A 672 -54.75 -30.77 64.31
C GLU A 672 -54.22 -31.96 65.13
N PHE A 673 -52.91 -32.20 65.11
CA PHE A 673 -52.24 -33.23 65.89
C PHE A 673 -52.17 -32.89 67.39
N GLU A 674 -52.00 -31.63 67.78
CA GLU A 674 -52.19 -31.21 69.18
C GLU A 674 -53.67 -31.37 69.60
N ASN A 675 -54.61 -30.89 68.78
CA ASN A 675 -56.05 -31.09 68.99
C ASN A 675 -56.43 -32.60 68.99
N TYR A 676 -55.70 -33.44 68.26
CA TYR A 676 -55.85 -34.90 68.28
C TYR A 676 -55.24 -35.50 69.55
N LYS A 677 -54.06 -35.07 70.00
CA LYS A 677 -53.48 -35.51 71.29
C LYS A 677 -54.37 -35.13 72.47
N VAL A 678 -55.02 -33.97 72.45
CA VAL A 678 -56.03 -33.58 73.46
C VAL A 678 -57.28 -34.49 73.37
N ARG A 679 -57.78 -34.77 72.16
CA ARG A 679 -58.89 -35.73 71.95
C ARG A 679 -58.52 -37.14 72.42
N VAL A 680 -57.33 -37.64 72.08
CA VAL A 680 -56.79 -38.94 72.48
C VAL A 680 -56.56 -38.99 73.98
N HIS A 681 -56.07 -37.94 74.64
CA HIS A 681 -55.92 -37.93 76.10
C HIS A 681 -57.28 -37.99 76.82
N ASN A 682 -58.34 -37.41 76.25
CA ASN A 682 -59.71 -37.57 76.72
C ASN A 682 -60.27 -38.97 76.42
N VAL A 683 -59.96 -39.56 75.26
CA VAL A 683 -60.38 -40.92 74.88
C VAL A 683 -59.59 -41.99 75.65
N LEU A 684 -58.33 -41.80 76.01
CA LEU A 684 -57.56 -42.75 76.82
C LEU A 684 -58.09 -42.87 78.27
N LYS A 685 -58.86 -41.86 78.73
CA LYS A 685 -59.65 -41.94 79.97
C LYS A 685 -60.97 -42.72 79.81
N GLN A 686 -61.37 -43.09 78.59
CA GLN A 686 -62.60 -43.82 78.30
C GLN A 686 -62.33 -45.06 77.44
N LYS A 687 -62.59 -46.24 78.03
CA LYS A 687 -62.70 -47.56 77.36
C LYS A 687 -61.39 -48.37 77.22
N ASN A 688 -61.00 -48.97 78.35
CA ASN A 688 -60.35 -50.29 78.33
C ASN A 688 -61.24 -51.34 77.61
N LYS A 689 -60.60 -52.39 77.07
CA LYS A 689 -61.14 -53.75 76.83
C LYS A 689 -62.15 -53.96 75.69
N SER A 690 -61.69 -54.58 74.59
CA SER A 690 -62.23 -55.83 74.02
C SER A 690 -61.39 -56.27 72.79
N SER A 691 -61.62 -57.48 72.25
CA SER A 691 -60.66 -58.20 71.40
C SER A 691 -61.30 -59.10 70.32
N GLN A 692 -60.47 -59.52 69.35
CA GLN A 692 -60.63 -60.64 68.39
C GLN A 692 -61.65 -60.53 67.24
N SER A 693 -61.14 -60.68 66.01
CA SER A 693 -61.63 -61.60 64.96
C SER A 693 -60.59 -61.64 63.82
N GLU A 694 -60.01 -62.81 63.51
CA GLU A 694 -58.70 -62.90 62.84
C GLU A 694 -58.67 -63.88 61.64
N THR A 695 -59.83 -64.29 61.13
CA THR A 695 -59.94 -65.44 60.18
C THR A 695 -60.51 -65.16 58.80
N ASP A 696 -61.23 -64.05 58.57
CA ASP A 696 -61.65 -63.63 57.21
C ASP A 696 -60.65 -62.66 56.55
N VAL A 697 -59.94 -61.86 57.37
CA VAL A 697 -59.00 -60.83 56.90
C VAL A 697 -57.91 -61.43 56.02
N THR A 698 -57.35 -62.57 56.42
CA THR A 698 -56.25 -63.26 55.71
C THR A 698 -56.59 -63.74 54.29
N LYS A 699 -57.88 -63.82 53.91
CA LYS A 699 -58.29 -64.10 52.54
C LYS A 699 -58.35 -62.83 51.68
N GLN A 700 -58.88 -61.73 52.22
CA GLN A 700 -58.84 -60.43 51.55
C GLN A 700 -57.40 -59.89 51.44
N GLU A 701 -56.55 -60.15 52.45
CA GLU A 701 -55.12 -59.85 52.40
C GLU A 701 -54.40 -60.61 51.29
N ARG A 702 -54.75 -61.89 51.02
CA ARG A 702 -54.19 -62.60 49.86
C ARG A 702 -54.60 -61.96 48.53
N GLU A 703 -55.88 -61.69 48.33
CA GLU A 703 -56.36 -61.04 47.11
C GLU A 703 -55.84 -59.60 46.97
N HIS A 704 -55.51 -58.92 48.07
CA HIS A 704 -54.83 -57.63 48.07
C HIS A 704 -53.35 -57.76 47.70
N MET A 705 -52.63 -58.69 48.32
CA MET A 705 -51.22 -58.96 48.03
C MET A 705 -51.02 -59.46 46.59
N GLU A 706 -51.96 -60.22 46.03
CA GLU A 706 -51.93 -60.65 44.63
C GLU A 706 -52.10 -59.46 43.68
N LYS A 707 -53.05 -58.56 43.96
CA LYS A 707 -53.19 -57.28 43.21
C LYS A 707 -51.97 -56.37 43.36
N VAL A 708 -51.32 -56.35 44.52
CA VAL A 708 -50.06 -55.62 44.74
C VAL A 708 -48.91 -56.26 43.95
N ILE A 709 -48.82 -57.60 43.92
CA ILE A 709 -47.84 -58.34 43.10
C ILE A 709 -48.04 -58.03 41.61
N ASP A 710 -49.26 -57.99 41.11
CA ASP A 710 -49.51 -57.66 39.69
C ASP A 710 -49.26 -56.18 39.37
N GLN A 711 -49.57 -55.25 40.28
CA GLN A 711 -49.14 -53.85 40.16
C GLN A 711 -47.61 -53.71 40.17
N LEU A 712 -46.90 -54.51 40.97
CA LEU A 712 -45.44 -54.55 40.98
C LEU A 712 -44.86 -55.16 39.70
N LYS A 713 -45.50 -56.18 39.10
CA LYS A 713 -45.12 -56.70 37.77
C LYS A 713 -45.28 -55.65 36.68
N ILE A 714 -46.39 -54.92 36.67
CA ILE A 714 -46.64 -53.84 35.70
C ILE A 714 -45.57 -52.75 35.86
N LYS A 715 -45.33 -52.27 37.09
CA LYS A 715 -44.26 -51.29 37.37
C LYS A 715 -42.86 -51.80 37.04
N LEU A 716 -42.59 -53.10 37.18
CA LEU A 716 -41.33 -53.72 36.77
C LEU A 716 -41.19 -53.72 35.23
N GLN A 717 -42.27 -54.00 34.49
CA GLN A 717 -42.27 -53.92 33.03
C GLN A 717 -42.16 -52.47 32.53
N GLU A 718 -42.85 -51.52 33.16
CA GLU A 718 -42.74 -50.09 32.87
C GLU A 718 -41.32 -49.56 33.13
N THR A 719 -40.71 -49.90 34.29
CA THR A 719 -39.33 -49.50 34.60
C THR A 719 -38.30 -50.20 33.69
N GLN A 720 -38.53 -51.46 33.30
CA GLN A 720 -37.70 -52.16 32.32
C GLN A 720 -37.80 -51.55 30.91
N HIS A 721 -39.00 -51.13 30.49
CA HIS A 721 -39.21 -50.45 29.21
C HIS A 721 -38.60 -49.04 29.22
N ASN A 722 -38.80 -48.27 30.29
CA ASN A 722 -38.17 -46.97 30.48
C ASN A 722 -36.64 -47.08 30.51
N LEU A 723 -36.08 -48.09 31.16
CA LEU A 723 -34.63 -48.36 31.12
C LEU A 723 -34.16 -48.63 29.69
N GLN A 724 -34.93 -49.41 28.92
CA GLN A 724 -34.60 -49.72 27.52
C GLN A 724 -34.67 -48.48 26.61
N ILE A 725 -35.62 -47.57 26.83
CA ILE A 725 -35.67 -46.26 26.15
C ILE A 725 -34.43 -45.42 26.51
N ASN A 726 -34.15 -45.23 27.80
CA ASN A 726 -32.98 -44.46 28.26
C ASN A 726 -31.65 -45.03 27.73
N VAL A 727 -31.53 -46.35 27.54
CA VAL A 727 -30.34 -46.98 26.92
C VAL A 727 -30.21 -46.62 25.44
N VAL A 728 -31.32 -46.57 24.69
CA VAL A 728 -31.30 -46.11 23.28
C VAL A 728 -30.97 -44.62 23.22
N ASP A 729 -31.59 -43.80 24.07
CA ASP A 729 -31.36 -42.34 24.11
C ASP A 729 -29.90 -42.01 24.44
N LEU A 730 -29.30 -42.71 25.41
CA LEU A 730 -27.86 -42.63 25.72
C LEU A 730 -26.99 -43.05 24.53
N GLN A 731 -27.38 -44.10 23.81
CA GLN A 731 -26.62 -44.60 22.67
C GLN A 731 -26.69 -43.63 21.47
N THR A 732 -27.82 -42.96 21.25
CA THR A 732 -27.92 -41.85 20.28
C THR A 732 -27.11 -40.64 20.71
N LEU A 733 -27.22 -40.20 21.97
CA LEU A 733 -26.49 -39.04 22.50
C LEU A 733 -24.98 -39.25 22.46
N GLN A 734 -24.51 -40.48 22.68
CA GLN A 734 -23.10 -40.84 22.54
C GLN A 734 -22.64 -40.79 21.07
N SER A 735 -23.46 -41.24 20.11
CA SER A 735 -23.14 -41.09 18.68
C SER A 735 -23.14 -39.62 18.21
N GLU A 736 -23.99 -38.77 18.78
CA GLU A 736 -23.96 -37.32 18.54
C GLU A 736 -22.71 -36.66 19.13
N HIS A 737 -22.27 -37.11 20.31
CA HIS A 737 -21.02 -36.65 20.94
C HIS A 737 -19.79 -37.02 20.09
N ASP A 738 -19.71 -38.27 19.62
CA ASP A 738 -18.61 -38.74 18.77
C ASP A 738 -18.57 -37.98 17.43
N ALA A 739 -19.72 -37.77 16.80
CA ALA A 739 -19.83 -36.97 15.56
C ALA A 739 -19.49 -35.48 15.77
N LEU A 740 -19.82 -34.91 16.94
CA LEU A 740 -19.46 -33.54 17.29
C LEU A 740 -17.94 -33.41 17.55
N LEU A 741 -17.33 -34.41 18.19
CA LEU A 741 -15.87 -34.51 18.37
C LEU A 741 -15.14 -34.62 17.02
N GLU A 742 -15.60 -35.47 16.11
CA GLU A 742 -15.03 -35.59 14.77
C GLU A 742 -15.14 -34.27 14.00
N ARG A 743 -16.30 -33.61 14.04
CA ARG A 743 -16.51 -32.28 13.45
C ARG A 743 -15.60 -31.22 14.07
N HIS A 744 -15.43 -31.21 15.40
CA HIS A 744 -14.54 -30.29 16.09
C HIS A 744 -13.08 -30.51 15.69
N ASN A 745 -12.61 -31.75 15.67
CA ASN A 745 -11.26 -32.11 15.24
C ASN A 745 -11.01 -31.71 13.78
N LYS A 746 -12.00 -31.90 12.89
CA LYS A 746 -11.91 -31.47 11.49
C LYS A 746 -11.80 -29.96 11.35
N ILE A 747 -12.61 -29.19 12.08
CA ILE A 747 -12.54 -27.71 12.11
C ILE A 747 -11.19 -27.24 12.69
N LEU A 748 -10.69 -27.88 13.75
CA LEU A 748 -9.38 -27.58 14.33
C LEU A 748 -8.26 -27.83 13.31
N GLN A 749 -8.31 -28.95 12.59
CA GLN A 749 -7.32 -29.31 11.57
C GLN A 749 -7.37 -28.37 10.35
N GLU A 750 -8.56 -27.97 9.90
CA GLU A 750 -8.75 -26.94 8.86
C GLU A 750 -8.26 -25.56 9.32
N THR A 751 -8.39 -25.23 10.62
CA THR A 751 -7.91 -23.98 11.20
C THR A 751 -6.38 -23.94 11.25
N VAL A 752 -5.74 -25.00 11.74
CA VAL A 752 -4.27 -25.15 11.77
C VAL A 752 -3.68 -25.14 10.36
N ALA A 753 -4.35 -25.77 9.38
CA ALA A 753 -3.91 -25.73 7.98
C ALA A 753 -3.95 -24.30 7.40
N LYS A 754 -5.02 -23.55 7.64
CA LYS A 754 -5.12 -22.13 7.22
C LYS A 754 -4.11 -21.25 7.95
N GLU A 755 -3.86 -21.49 9.23
CA GLU A 755 -2.84 -20.76 9.99
C GLU A 755 -1.44 -21.01 9.41
N ALA A 756 -1.12 -22.25 9.03
CA ALA A 756 0.14 -22.58 8.36
C ALA A 756 0.27 -21.89 6.98
N GLU A 757 -0.79 -21.89 6.16
CA GLU A 757 -0.84 -21.20 4.86
C GLU A 757 -0.64 -19.67 5.01
N LEU A 758 -1.26 -19.06 6.04
CA LEU A 758 -1.09 -17.64 6.33
C LEU A 758 0.31 -17.31 6.86
N ARG A 759 0.91 -18.18 7.69
CA ARG A 759 2.31 -18.07 8.15
C ARG A 759 3.29 -18.18 6.98
N GLU A 760 3.03 -19.06 6.02
CA GLU A 760 3.86 -19.20 4.80
C GLU A 760 3.78 -17.93 3.94
N LYS A 761 2.58 -17.44 3.62
CA LYS A 761 2.37 -16.19 2.88
C LYS A 761 2.98 -14.96 3.56
N LEU A 762 2.90 -14.89 4.89
CA LEU A 762 3.56 -13.82 5.65
C LEU A 762 5.09 -13.91 5.54
N CYS A 763 5.65 -15.11 5.50
CA CYS A 763 7.09 -15.33 5.32
C CYS A 763 7.56 -14.98 3.89
N THR A 764 6.80 -15.32 2.84
CA THR A 764 7.14 -14.93 1.46
C THR A 764 7.11 -13.40 1.31
N ILE A 765 6.02 -12.75 1.76
CA ILE A 765 5.89 -11.28 1.72
C ILE A 765 7.01 -10.59 2.53
N GLN A 766 7.41 -11.13 3.69
CA GLN A 766 8.57 -10.62 4.43
C GLN A 766 9.87 -10.76 3.63
N SER A 767 10.10 -11.88 2.95
CA SER A 767 11.30 -12.09 2.12
C SER A 767 11.34 -11.15 0.92
N GLU A 768 10.22 -10.95 0.23
CA GLU A 768 10.06 -10.01 -0.88
C GLU A 768 10.29 -8.56 -0.42
N ASN A 769 9.73 -8.19 0.74
CA ASN A 769 9.93 -6.86 1.33
C ASN A 769 11.40 -6.59 1.70
N VAL A 770 12.14 -7.61 2.15
CA VAL A 770 13.59 -7.52 2.39
C VAL A 770 14.38 -7.37 1.07
N VAL A 771 14.02 -8.12 0.02
CA VAL A 771 14.64 -7.98 -1.31
C VAL A 771 14.41 -6.57 -1.87
N ILE A 772 13.16 -6.09 -1.91
CA ILE A 772 12.80 -4.75 -2.40
C ILE A 772 13.54 -3.66 -1.59
N LYS A 773 13.64 -3.79 -0.26
CA LYS A 773 14.42 -2.86 0.58
C LYS A 773 15.91 -2.89 0.24
N SER A 774 16.48 -4.05 -0.11
CA SER A 774 17.89 -4.16 -0.52
C SER A 774 18.14 -3.54 -1.90
N GLU A 775 17.23 -3.72 -2.85
CA GLU A 775 17.30 -3.12 -4.20
C GLU A 775 17.10 -1.60 -4.14
N TYR A 776 16.19 -1.12 -3.29
CA TYR A 776 16.02 0.30 -3.01
C TYR A 776 17.27 0.90 -2.35
N ALA A 777 17.85 0.23 -1.35
CA ALA A 777 19.12 0.68 -0.74
C ALA A 777 20.28 0.69 -1.76
N GLN A 778 20.34 -0.28 -2.67
CA GLN A 778 21.37 -0.34 -3.72
C GLN A 778 21.19 0.77 -4.76
N THR A 779 19.98 1.03 -5.23
CA THR A 779 19.69 2.11 -6.18
C THR A 779 19.90 3.50 -5.56
N VAL A 780 19.48 3.72 -4.31
CA VAL A 780 19.82 4.94 -3.55
C VAL A 780 21.34 5.10 -3.39
N SER A 781 22.07 4.03 -3.10
CA SER A 781 23.55 4.06 -3.03
C SER A 781 24.18 4.43 -4.37
N GLN A 782 23.68 3.85 -5.48
CA GLN A 782 24.16 4.13 -6.83
C GLN A 782 23.88 5.58 -7.27
N LEU A 783 22.69 6.10 -7.00
CA LEU A 783 22.33 7.51 -7.24
C LEU A 783 23.15 8.47 -6.36
N THR A 784 23.44 8.09 -5.12
CA THR A 784 24.32 8.86 -4.22
C THR A 784 25.74 8.93 -4.77
N ALA A 785 26.30 7.80 -5.22
CA ALA A 785 27.63 7.75 -5.83
C ALA A 785 27.71 8.56 -7.15
N GLN A 786 26.66 8.52 -7.98
CA GLN A 786 26.58 9.37 -9.18
C GLN A 786 26.54 10.86 -8.82
N ASN A 787 25.73 11.26 -7.84
CA ASN A 787 25.67 12.64 -7.36
C ASN A 787 27.01 13.11 -6.77
N GLU A 788 27.72 12.27 -6.03
CA GLU A 788 29.04 12.59 -5.50
C GLU A 788 30.11 12.70 -6.61
N ALA A 789 30.10 11.81 -7.60
CA ALA A 789 30.96 11.92 -8.78
C ALA A 789 30.70 13.22 -9.57
N LEU A 790 29.43 13.60 -9.75
CA LEU A 790 29.05 14.83 -10.44
C LEU A 790 29.47 16.08 -9.64
N ARG A 791 29.25 16.09 -8.31
CA ARG A 791 29.72 17.15 -7.39
C ARG A 791 31.24 17.28 -7.40
N ASN A 792 31.98 16.18 -7.47
CA ASN A 792 33.44 16.22 -7.59
C ASN A 792 33.88 16.75 -8.97
N SER A 793 33.22 16.37 -10.06
CA SER A 793 33.48 16.95 -11.39
C SER A 793 33.29 18.48 -11.41
N PHE A 794 32.19 18.99 -10.86
CA PHE A 794 31.98 20.44 -10.74
C PHE A 794 33.01 21.12 -9.81
N ARG A 795 33.38 20.48 -8.70
CA ARG A 795 34.43 20.97 -7.79
C ARG A 795 35.78 21.10 -8.50
N ASP A 796 36.15 20.15 -9.36
CA ASP A 796 37.38 20.20 -10.13
C ASP A 796 37.32 21.16 -11.33
N GLN A 797 36.15 21.35 -11.96
CA GLN A 797 35.95 22.46 -12.92
C GLN A 797 36.13 23.83 -12.25
N VAL A 798 35.59 24.03 -11.05
CA VAL A 798 35.77 25.27 -10.26
C VAL A 798 37.24 25.47 -9.89
N ARG A 799 37.95 24.43 -9.44
CA ARG A 799 39.41 24.51 -9.22
C ARG A 799 40.16 24.89 -10.50
N HIS A 800 39.81 24.28 -11.64
CA HIS A 800 40.48 24.58 -12.91
C HIS A 800 40.25 26.03 -13.34
N LEU A 801 39.03 26.56 -13.21
CA LEU A 801 38.72 27.97 -13.47
C LEU A 801 39.45 28.92 -12.50
N GLN A 802 39.56 28.56 -11.22
CA GLN A 802 40.34 29.33 -10.23
C GLN A 802 41.84 29.33 -10.58
N GLU A 803 42.38 28.19 -11.04
CA GLU A 803 43.78 28.03 -11.43
C GLU A 803 44.11 28.75 -12.75
N GLU A 804 43.24 28.70 -13.75
CA GLU A 804 43.37 29.54 -14.96
C GLU A 804 43.25 31.03 -14.61
N HIS A 805 42.32 31.41 -13.73
CA HIS A 805 42.24 32.80 -13.27
C HIS A 805 43.53 33.23 -12.57
N ARG A 806 44.09 32.42 -11.66
CA ARG A 806 45.38 32.65 -10.99
C ARG A 806 46.50 32.86 -12.03
N LYS A 807 46.60 32.01 -13.04
CA LYS A 807 47.57 32.18 -14.15
C LYS A 807 47.35 33.48 -14.92
N THR A 808 46.10 33.84 -15.25
CA THR A 808 45.84 35.11 -15.95
C THR A 808 46.27 36.32 -15.12
N VAL A 809 45.97 36.33 -13.81
CA VAL A 809 46.43 37.37 -12.88
C VAL A 809 47.95 37.42 -12.81
N GLU A 810 48.63 36.29 -12.68
CA GLU A 810 50.10 36.23 -12.69
C GLU A 810 50.70 36.74 -14.00
N THR A 811 50.11 36.43 -15.17
CA THR A 811 50.59 36.96 -16.45
C THR A 811 50.36 38.47 -16.60
N LEU A 812 49.23 39.00 -16.11
CA LEU A 812 48.95 40.44 -16.09
C LEU A 812 49.89 41.18 -15.13
N GLN A 813 50.21 40.57 -13.98
CA GLN A 813 51.15 41.13 -13.00
C GLN A 813 52.61 41.08 -13.51
N GLN A 814 52.96 40.07 -14.32
CA GLN A 814 54.22 40.04 -15.09
C GLN A 814 54.25 41.04 -16.26
N GLN A 815 53.10 41.44 -16.81
CA GLN A 815 53.02 42.51 -17.81
C GLN A 815 53.14 43.89 -17.15
N LEU A 816 52.43 44.13 -16.04
CA LEU A 816 52.53 45.35 -15.25
C LEU A 816 53.97 45.62 -14.81
N SER A 817 54.64 44.64 -14.19
CA SER A 817 56.04 44.79 -13.77
C SER A 817 57.04 45.01 -14.92
N LYS A 818 56.73 44.52 -16.14
CA LYS A 818 57.48 44.88 -17.36
C LYS A 818 57.24 46.33 -17.80
N VAL A 819 56.02 46.82 -17.72
CA VAL A 819 55.68 48.23 -18.03
C VAL A 819 56.24 49.18 -16.97
N GLU A 820 56.18 48.82 -15.69
CA GLU A 820 56.79 49.57 -14.58
C GLU A 820 58.31 49.67 -14.74
N THR A 821 58.99 48.58 -15.09
CA THR A 821 60.44 48.60 -15.34
C THR A 821 60.81 49.37 -16.62
N GLN A 822 59.98 49.34 -17.66
CA GLN A 822 60.14 50.20 -18.85
C GLN A 822 59.94 51.69 -18.51
N LEU A 823 58.93 52.04 -17.71
CA LEU A 823 58.70 53.42 -17.24
C LEU A 823 59.86 53.90 -16.36
N PHE A 824 60.41 53.04 -15.51
CA PHE A 824 61.58 53.34 -14.69
C PHE A 824 62.86 53.54 -15.53
N GLN A 825 63.02 52.77 -16.62
CA GLN A 825 64.10 52.97 -17.60
C GLN A 825 63.93 54.31 -18.34
N LEU A 826 62.72 54.63 -18.81
CA LEU A 826 62.41 55.92 -19.45
C LEU A 826 62.56 57.13 -18.50
N GLN A 827 62.40 56.94 -17.18
CA GLN A 827 62.69 57.97 -16.18
C GLN A 827 64.18 58.12 -15.81
N SER A 828 65.05 57.20 -16.22
CA SER A 828 66.47 57.19 -15.83
C SER A 828 67.45 57.55 -16.97
N GLU A 829 66.95 57.93 -18.16
CA GLU A 829 67.77 58.34 -19.30
C GLU A 829 68.15 59.84 -19.26
N PRO A 830 69.46 60.23 -19.30
CA PRO A 830 69.87 61.60 -19.00
C PRO A 830 70.23 62.50 -20.21
N SER A 831 69.50 63.62 -20.33
CA SER A 831 69.96 64.93 -20.87
C SER A 831 70.32 65.09 -22.36
N THR A 832 69.66 66.02 -23.08
CA THR A 832 70.18 67.39 -23.33
C THR A 832 69.35 68.26 -24.30
N LYS A 833 69.13 69.53 -23.91
CA LYS A 833 69.05 70.79 -24.70
C LYS A 833 68.50 70.80 -26.16
N ASN A 834 67.38 71.50 -26.39
CA ASN A 834 67.42 72.87 -26.98
C ASN A 834 66.02 73.55 -27.15
N SER A 835 66.03 74.89 -27.09
CA SER A 835 65.01 75.87 -27.59
C SER A 835 63.53 75.77 -27.16
N ALA A 836 63.00 76.90 -26.69
CA ALA A 836 61.59 77.21 -26.39
C ALA A 836 61.03 78.18 -27.48
N PRO A 837 59.84 78.84 -27.37
CA PRO A 837 58.81 78.80 -26.31
C PRO A 837 57.33 78.78 -26.76
N SER A 838 56.41 78.33 -25.88
CA SER A 838 55.05 78.91 -25.76
C SER A 838 54.39 78.55 -24.41
N SER A 839 53.56 79.47 -23.91
CA SER A 839 52.45 79.29 -22.93
C SER A 839 52.62 78.30 -21.76
N LEU A 840 53.04 78.83 -20.61
CA LEU A 840 52.55 78.42 -19.27
C LEU A 840 51.11 78.96 -19.08
N PRO A 841 50.23 78.35 -18.25
CA PRO A 841 50.42 78.29 -16.79
C PRO A 841 50.55 76.87 -16.21
N THR A 842 51.34 76.75 -15.15
CA THR A 842 51.40 75.55 -14.29
C THR A 842 51.13 75.95 -12.83
N LYS A 843 50.55 75.01 -12.05
CA LYS A 843 50.77 74.86 -10.58
C LYS A 843 50.19 75.99 -9.69
N SER A 844 49.96 75.82 -8.38
CA SER A 844 49.73 74.63 -7.51
C SER A 844 49.39 75.09 -6.07
N LEU A 845 49.01 74.14 -5.20
CA LEU A 845 49.13 74.14 -3.72
C LEU A 845 48.30 75.15 -2.86
N ARG A 846 47.52 74.55 -1.94
CA ARG A 846 47.23 75.00 -0.54
C ARG A 846 46.36 76.26 -0.37
N GLU A 847 45.73 76.52 0.79
CA GLU A 847 45.78 75.84 2.11
C GLU A 847 44.40 75.73 2.81
N ARG A 848 44.37 75.17 4.03
CA ARG A 848 43.19 74.97 4.91
C ARG A 848 42.45 76.30 5.22
N ARG A 849 41.16 76.31 5.61
CA ARG A 849 40.67 75.86 6.95
C ARG A 849 39.15 76.05 7.14
N ASN A 850 38.47 74.98 7.61
CA ASN A 850 37.20 74.89 8.37
C ASN A 850 35.93 75.65 7.84
N THR A 851 34.70 75.17 7.96
CA THR A 851 34.11 74.05 8.74
C THR A 851 32.93 73.47 7.96
N ASP A 852 32.71 72.14 8.01
CA ASP A 852 31.44 71.51 8.42
C ASP A 852 31.49 69.98 8.22
N LEU A 853 30.78 69.25 9.10
CA LEU A 853 30.60 67.79 9.18
C LEU A 853 29.20 67.56 9.76
N PRO A 854 28.41 66.64 9.19
CA PRO A 854 28.42 65.20 9.55
C PRO A 854 28.38 64.31 8.27
N LEU A 855 28.30 62.97 8.28
CA LEU A 855 28.64 61.83 9.17
C LEU A 855 28.43 60.55 8.29
N LEU A 856 28.82 59.36 8.74
CA LEU A 856 28.48 58.09 8.07
C LEU A 856 26.97 57.85 8.01
N ASP A 857 26.54 57.06 7.02
CA ASP A 857 25.51 56.02 7.25
C ASP A 857 25.73 54.77 6.36
N VAL A 858 25.11 53.65 6.72
CA VAL A 858 25.51 52.28 6.34
C VAL A 858 24.40 51.55 5.57
N HIS A 859 24.22 51.88 4.29
CA HIS A 859 23.14 51.35 3.45
C HIS A 859 23.61 50.69 2.14
N ALA A 860 24.65 49.86 2.22
CA ALA A 860 25.15 49.01 1.13
C ALA A 860 24.92 47.50 1.37
N VAL A 861 23.87 47.15 2.13
CA VAL A 861 23.42 45.78 2.38
C VAL A 861 21.92 45.71 2.14
N THR A 862 21.52 45.25 0.95
CA THR A 862 20.15 44.81 0.69
C THR A 862 19.92 43.51 1.48
N ARG A 863 18.93 43.52 2.36
CA ARG A 863 18.55 42.38 3.19
C ARG A 863 17.75 41.34 2.41
N GLU A 864 17.71 40.14 2.97
CA GLU A 864 16.84 39.03 2.59
C GLU A 864 15.49 39.13 3.35
N GLU A 865 14.47 38.42 2.85
CA GLU A 865 13.12 38.22 3.40
C GLU A 865 12.20 39.46 3.53
N GLY A 866 10.89 39.23 3.33
CA GLY A 866 9.84 40.25 3.39
C GLY A 866 8.61 39.91 2.55
N GLU A 867 7.77 38.99 3.05
CA GLU A 867 6.43 38.77 2.49
C GLU A 867 5.53 39.99 2.76
N GLY A 868 4.60 40.29 1.83
CA GLY A 868 3.72 41.45 1.96
C GLY A 868 2.73 41.58 0.81
N MET A 869 1.49 41.16 1.05
CA MET A 869 0.37 41.29 0.11
C MET A 869 -0.53 42.46 0.54
N GLU A 870 -0.39 43.62 -0.10
CA GLU A 870 -1.37 44.71 0.00
C GLU A 870 -1.69 45.29 -1.39
N THR A 871 -2.94 45.71 -1.56
CA THR A 871 -3.52 46.17 -2.83
C THR A 871 -3.56 47.69 -2.92
N THR A 872 -3.62 48.25 -4.13
CA THR A 872 -4.67 49.21 -4.55
C THR A 872 -4.42 49.75 -5.96
N ASP A 873 -5.48 49.88 -6.76
CA ASP A 873 -5.47 50.65 -7.99
C ASP A 873 -5.45 52.16 -7.71
N THR A 874 -4.63 52.93 -8.43
CA THR A 874 -4.92 54.34 -8.75
C THR A 874 -4.19 54.79 -10.02
N GLU A 875 -4.89 55.54 -10.87
CA GLU A 875 -4.31 56.17 -12.06
C GLU A 875 -3.52 57.43 -11.66
N SER A 876 -2.33 57.68 -12.26
CA SER A 876 -1.99 58.97 -12.93
C SER A 876 -0.49 59.24 -13.20
N VAL A 877 -0.18 59.45 -14.49
CA VAL A 877 0.63 60.58 -15.03
C VAL A 877 2.11 60.75 -14.62
N SER A 878 3.01 60.38 -15.56
CA SER A 878 4.30 61.04 -15.92
C SER A 878 5.46 61.10 -14.89
N SER A 879 6.74 61.17 -15.25
CA SER A 879 7.57 60.89 -16.46
C SER A 879 9.04 60.80 -15.92
N ALA A 880 10.02 60.09 -16.49
CA ALA A 880 10.59 60.08 -17.85
C ALA A 880 11.71 58.99 -17.86
N SER A 881 12.32 58.50 -18.95
CA SER A 881 12.13 58.65 -20.40
C SER A 881 12.97 57.57 -21.13
N THR A 882 12.32 56.63 -21.83
CA THR A 882 12.88 55.98 -23.04
C THR A 882 11.70 55.71 -23.98
N TYR A 883 11.67 56.39 -25.13
CA TYR A 883 10.51 56.38 -26.03
C TYR A 883 10.65 55.26 -27.08
N VAL A 884 9.66 54.38 -27.17
CA VAL A 884 9.60 53.31 -28.19
C VAL A 884 8.52 53.68 -29.22
N PRO A 885 8.86 53.80 -30.53
CA PRO A 885 7.88 54.11 -31.58
C PRO A 885 6.84 53.00 -31.77
N SER A 886 5.64 53.35 -32.24
CA SER A 886 4.60 52.35 -32.54
C SER A 886 4.86 51.62 -33.86
N LEU A 887 4.35 50.38 -33.95
CA LEU A 887 4.58 49.47 -35.08
C LEU A 887 4.15 50.05 -36.44
N GLU A 888 3.10 50.88 -36.47
CA GLU A 888 2.60 51.51 -37.70
C GLU A 888 3.53 52.59 -38.26
N GLN A 889 4.39 53.20 -37.44
CA GLN A 889 5.39 54.17 -37.92
C GLN A 889 6.60 53.46 -38.54
N LEU A 890 6.99 52.30 -38.00
CA LEU A 890 8.09 51.49 -38.50
C LEU A 890 7.81 50.85 -39.87
N LEU A 891 6.55 50.59 -40.21
CA LEU A 891 6.14 49.95 -41.46
C LEU A 891 5.87 50.93 -42.62
N ASN A 892 5.94 52.25 -42.39
CA ASN A 892 5.53 53.28 -43.36
C ASN A 892 6.66 54.25 -43.78
N THR A 893 7.91 53.78 -43.85
CA THR A 893 9.04 54.57 -44.39
C THR A 893 9.48 54.00 -45.74
N PRO A 894 9.55 54.79 -46.83
CA PRO A 894 9.73 54.26 -48.19
C PRO A 894 11.15 53.79 -48.50
N GLU A 895 11.27 52.91 -49.51
CA GLU A 895 12.53 52.34 -50.00
C GLU A 895 13.55 53.44 -50.37
N MET A 896 14.63 53.56 -49.60
CA MET A 896 15.84 54.28 -50.00
C MET A 896 16.99 53.30 -50.29
N LYS A 897 17.84 53.72 -51.23
CA LYS A 897 18.78 52.85 -51.93
C LYS A 897 20.07 52.66 -51.13
N PHE A 898 20.74 51.55 -51.38
CA PHE A 898 22.04 51.22 -50.79
C PHE A 898 23.10 52.32 -51.06
N GLU A 899 23.63 52.91 -50.00
CA GLU A 899 25.02 53.37 -49.91
C GLU A 899 25.73 52.62 -48.76
N PRO A 900 27.06 52.39 -48.84
CA PRO A 900 27.77 51.54 -47.90
C PRO A 900 28.04 52.26 -46.55
N PRO A 901 27.84 51.62 -45.39
CA PRO A 901 28.13 52.23 -44.10
C PRO A 901 29.62 52.54 -43.91
N GLN A 902 29.94 53.75 -43.45
CA GLN A 902 31.22 54.02 -42.80
C GLN A 902 31.29 53.25 -41.48
N TRP A 903 32.47 52.75 -41.14
CA TRP A 903 32.69 52.00 -39.90
C TRP A 903 32.71 52.95 -38.70
N GLU A 904 31.72 52.82 -37.82
CA GLU A 904 31.87 53.29 -36.44
C GLU A 904 32.85 52.39 -35.67
N ALA A 905 33.47 52.93 -34.62
CA ALA A 905 34.59 52.29 -33.96
C ALA A 905 34.24 50.93 -33.29
N GLU A 906 35.23 50.04 -33.23
CA GLU A 906 35.09 48.70 -32.66
C GLU A 906 34.62 48.75 -31.19
N LEU A 907 33.36 48.38 -30.92
CA LEU A 907 32.92 48.13 -29.54
C LEU A 907 33.71 46.97 -28.96
N THR A 908 34.23 47.14 -27.75
CA THR A 908 35.08 46.13 -27.14
C THR A 908 34.28 44.87 -26.80
N LYS A 909 34.97 43.72 -26.78
CA LYS A 909 34.35 42.42 -26.46
C LYS A 909 33.63 42.43 -25.10
N GLN A 910 34.08 43.21 -24.13
CA GLN A 910 33.40 43.36 -22.84
C GLN A 910 32.09 44.13 -22.96
N GLU A 911 32.06 45.25 -23.70
CA GLU A 911 30.82 46.01 -23.93
C GLU A 911 29.79 45.20 -24.73
N LEU A 912 30.25 44.39 -25.69
CA LEU A 912 29.40 43.46 -26.43
C LEU A 912 28.81 42.36 -25.54
N VAL A 913 29.61 41.76 -24.64
CA VAL A 913 29.11 40.77 -23.67
C VAL A 913 28.21 41.42 -22.62
N GLN A 914 28.50 42.64 -22.18
CA GLN A 914 27.68 43.36 -21.20
C GLN A 914 26.33 43.77 -21.80
N LYS A 915 26.31 44.26 -23.05
CA LYS A 915 25.08 44.48 -23.82
C LYS A 915 24.32 43.17 -24.04
N LEU A 916 24.98 42.10 -24.47
CA LEU A 916 24.32 40.80 -24.65
C LEU A 916 23.68 40.29 -23.35
N ASN A 917 24.36 40.45 -22.21
CA ASN A 917 23.83 40.06 -20.91
C ASN A 917 22.65 40.95 -20.45
N THR A 918 22.65 42.26 -20.75
CA THR A 918 21.47 43.10 -20.47
C THR A 918 20.32 42.81 -21.42
N THR A 919 20.59 42.56 -22.70
CA THR A 919 19.58 42.15 -23.69
C THR A 919 18.96 40.79 -23.33
N SER A 920 19.77 39.80 -22.91
CA SER A 920 19.27 38.52 -22.38
C SER A 920 18.35 38.77 -21.20
N LYS A 921 18.81 39.47 -20.14
CA LYS A 921 17.98 39.75 -18.96
C LYS A 921 16.68 40.49 -19.31
N SER A 922 16.68 41.39 -20.30
CA SER A 922 15.45 42.02 -20.77
C SER A 922 14.55 41.07 -21.56
N ALA A 923 15.10 40.14 -22.34
CA ALA A 923 14.33 39.11 -23.04
C ALA A 923 13.76 38.05 -22.07
N ASP A 924 14.53 37.69 -21.04
CA ASP A 924 14.10 36.80 -19.95
C ASP A 924 12.94 37.45 -19.16
N HIS A 925 13.05 38.74 -18.82
CA HIS A 925 11.98 39.49 -18.15
C HIS A 925 10.75 39.68 -19.04
N LEU A 926 10.91 40.02 -20.33
CA LEU A 926 9.80 40.08 -21.29
C LEU A 926 9.14 38.72 -21.50
N SER A 927 9.89 37.62 -21.40
CA SER A 927 9.35 36.25 -21.45
C SER A 927 8.57 35.89 -20.17
N GLY A 928 8.97 36.42 -19.02
CA GLY A 928 8.20 36.36 -17.77
C GLY A 928 6.87 37.10 -17.89
N LEU A 929 6.93 38.38 -18.25
CA LEU A 929 5.74 39.22 -18.49
C LEU A 929 4.81 38.64 -19.56
N LEU A 930 5.36 37.99 -20.60
CA LEU A 930 4.55 37.29 -21.61
C LEU A 930 3.81 36.08 -21.00
N ARG A 931 4.48 35.25 -20.19
CA ARG A 931 3.83 34.12 -19.49
C ARG A 931 2.77 34.58 -18.49
N GLU A 932 3.03 35.67 -17.78
CA GLU A 932 2.06 36.30 -16.87
C GLU A 932 0.87 36.87 -17.65
N SER A 933 1.11 37.46 -18.83
CA SER A 933 0.06 37.90 -19.74
C SER A 933 -0.74 36.74 -20.35
N GLU A 934 -0.09 35.62 -20.69
CA GLU A 934 -0.74 34.41 -21.18
C GLU A 934 -1.59 33.74 -20.08
N ALA A 935 -1.07 33.63 -18.86
CA ALA A 935 -1.80 33.09 -17.72
C ALA A 935 -3.03 33.94 -17.33
N THR A 936 -2.87 35.27 -17.27
CA THR A 936 -4.01 36.19 -17.03
C THR A 936 -5.01 36.17 -18.18
N ASN A 937 -4.58 35.98 -19.43
CA ASN A 937 -5.48 35.79 -20.58
C ASN A 937 -6.28 34.47 -20.47
N VAL A 938 -5.65 33.37 -20.01
CA VAL A 938 -6.35 32.10 -19.74
C VAL A 938 -7.40 32.27 -18.64
N ILE A 939 -7.07 32.94 -17.54
CA ILE A 939 -8.02 33.25 -16.45
C ILE A 939 -9.19 34.10 -16.96
N LEU A 940 -8.90 35.17 -17.70
CA LEU A 940 -9.94 36.02 -18.33
C LEU A 940 -10.80 35.24 -19.32
N MET A 941 -10.23 34.32 -20.10
CA MET A 941 -10.99 33.44 -20.99
C MET A 941 -11.90 32.47 -20.23
N GLU A 942 -11.48 31.97 -19.06
CA GLU A 942 -12.32 31.10 -18.23
C GLU A 942 -13.42 31.89 -17.50
N GLN A 943 -13.12 33.08 -16.98
CA GLN A 943 -14.13 34.04 -16.48
C GLN A 943 -15.14 34.40 -17.57
N ILE A 944 -14.70 34.66 -18.81
CA ILE A 944 -15.59 34.93 -19.95
C ILE A 944 -16.46 33.71 -20.30
N LYS A 945 -15.97 32.48 -20.16
CA LYS A 945 -16.78 31.25 -20.31
C LYS A 945 -17.82 31.15 -19.19
N LEU A 946 -17.42 31.34 -17.94
CA LEU A 946 -18.30 31.32 -16.77
C LEU A 946 -19.40 32.37 -16.89
N LEU A 947 -19.06 33.64 -17.11
CA LEU A 947 -20.02 34.73 -17.32
C LEU A 947 -20.96 34.47 -18.50
N LYS A 948 -20.48 33.94 -19.63
CA LYS A 948 -21.37 33.54 -20.75
C LYS A 948 -22.27 32.35 -20.39
N SER A 949 -21.82 31.42 -19.56
CA SER A 949 -22.65 30.32 -19.07
C SER A 949 -23.72 30.81 -18.09
N GLU A 950 -23.39 31.81 -17.26
CA GLU A 950 -24.28 32.41 -16.28
C GLU A 950 -25.32 33.33 -16.93
N ILE A 951 -24.93 34.16 -17.90
CA ILE A 951 -25.87 34.93 -18.73
C ILE A 951 -26.87 33.98 -19.40
N ARG A 952 -26.40 32.87 -20.00
CA ARG A 952 -27.27 31.82 -20.58
C ARG A 952 -28.07 31.04 -19.53
N ARG A 953 -27.70 31.07 -18.25
CA ARG A 953 -28.50 30.51 -17.15
C ARG A 953 -29.63 31.47 -16.77
N LEU A 954 -29.33 32.76 -16.68
CA LEU A 954 -30.26 33.83 -16.37
C LEU A 954 -31.27 34.07 -17.51
N GLU A 955 -30.83 34.07 -18.77
CA GLU A 955 -31.70 34.15 -19.96
C GLU A 955 -32.73 33.03 -19.96
N ARG A 956 -32.29 31.76 -19.85
CA ARG A 956 -33.17 30.59 -19.75
C ARG A 956 -34.07 30.65 -18.51
N ASN A 957 -33.61 31.22 -17.40
CA ASN A 957 -34.44 31.40 -16.22
C ASN A 957 -35.55 32.43 -16.44
N GLN A 958 -35.24 33.58 -17.05
CA GLN A 958 -36.23 34.60 -17.41
C GLN A 958 -37.23 34.09 -18.48
N GLU A 959 -36.81 33.16 -19.34
CA GLU A 959 -37.70 32.47 -20.26
C GLU A 959 -38.59 31.42 -19.56
N ARG A 960 -38.09 30.72 -18.54
CA ARG A 960 -38.94 29.90 -17.65
C ARG A 960 -39.95 30.75 -16.89
N GLU A 961 -39.59 31.93 -16.39
CA GLU A 961 -40.55 32.84 -15.74
C GLU A 961 -41.71 33.21 -16.67
N LYS A 962 -41.44 33.42 -17.97
CA LYS A 962 -42.47 33.63 -19.00
C LYS A 962 -43.33 32.37 -19.25
N SER A 963 -42.81 31.17 -18.99
CA SER A 963 -43.54 29.89 -19.13
C SER A 963 -44.26 29.42 -17.84
N VAL A 964 -44.02 30.04 -16.68
CA VAL A 964 -44.63 29.67 -15.37
C VAL A 964 -46.16 29.56 -15.40
N ALA A 965 -46.84 30.38 -16.22
CA ALA A 965 -48.29 30.30 -16.41
C ALA A 965 -48.78 28.94 -16.94
N ASN A 966 -47.89 28.14 -17.56
CA ASN A 966 -48.20 26.84 -18.17
C ASN A 966 -47.75 25.63 -17.32
N LEU A 967 -47.39 25.82 -16.04
CA LEU A 967 -46.87 24.74 -15.19
C LEU A 967 -47.80 23.52 -15.08
N GLU A 968 -49.12 23.70 -15.12
CA GLU A 968 -50.06 22.57 -15.10
C GLU A 968 -50.07 21.78 -16.43
N TYR A 969 -49.89 22.45 -17.57
CA TYR A 969 -49.69 21.77 -18.86
C TYR A 969 -48.36 21.01 -18.87
N LEU A 970 -47.27 21.64 -18.40
CA LEU A 970 -45.96 21.02 -18.28
C LEU A 970 -45.98 19.79 -17.35
N LYS A 971 -46.67 19.87 -16.20
CA LYS A 971 -46.91 18.74 -15.29
C LYS A 971 -47.54 17.56 -16.03
N ASN A 972 -48.58 17.80 -16.83
CA ASN A 972 -49.25 16.74 -17.58
C ASN A 972 -48.35 16.13 -18.67
N VAL A 973 -47.59 16.97 -19.40
CA VAL A 973 -46.61 16.52 -20.40
C VAL A 973 -45.47 15.69 -19.77
N LEU A 974 -44.93 16.13 -18.63
CA LEU A 974 -43.88 15.39 -17.90
C LEU A 974 -44.41 14.06 -17.34
N LEU A 975 -45.62 14.05 -16.77
CA LEU A 975 -46.26 12.83 -16.28
C LEU A 975 -46.44 11.82 -17.41
N GLN A 976 -46.86 12.28 -18.60
CA GLN A 976 -46.98 11.44 -19.79
C GLN A 976 -45.60 10.99 -20.33
N PHE A 977 -44.57 11.82 -20.27
CA PHE A 977 -43.19 11.46 -20.64
C PHE A 977 -42.54 10.42 -19.69
N ILE A 978 -42.99 10.35 -18.44
CA ILE A 978 -42.54 9.35 -17.46
C ILE A 978 -43.26 8.01 -17.65
N PHE A 979 -44.57 8.01 -17.94
CA PHE A 979 -45.34 6.77 -18.13
C PHE A 979 -45.29 6.19 -19.55
N LEU A 980 -44.86 6.94 -20.57
CA LEU A 980 -44.60 6.42 -21.91
C LEU A 980 -43.28 5.62 -21.95
N LYS A 981 -43.33 4.45 -22.58
CA LYS A 981 -42.13 3.64 -22.87
C LYS A 981 -41.22 4.36 -23.87
N SER A 982 -39.90 4.07 -23.79
CA SER A 982 -38.88 4.60 -24.70
C SER A 982 -39.25 4.35 -26.17
N GLY A 983 -39.02 5.35 -27.03
CA GLY A 983 -39.45 5.33 -28.44
C GLY A 983 -40.01 6.66 -28.95
N SER A 984 -40.54 6.63 -30.18
CA SER A 984 -40.89 7.84 -30.97
C SER A 984 -41.95 8.76 -30.36
N GLU A 985 -42.74 8.30 -29.39
CA GLU A 985 -43.75 9.12 -28.69
C GLU A 985 -43.10 9.92 -27.56
N ARG A 986 -42.20 9.29 -26.79
CA ARG A 986 -41.37 9.95 -25.79
C ARG A 986 -40.50 11.04 -26.42
N GLN A 987 -39.91 10.77 -27.59
CA GLN A 987 -39.17 11.74 -28.40
C GLN A 987 -40.02 12.92 -28.88
N ARG A 988 -41.30 12.69 -29.25
CA ARG A 988 -42.21 13.75 -29.72
C ARG A 988 -42.64 14.73 -28.64
N LEU A 989 -42.52 14.37 -27.36
CA LEU A 989 -42.73 15.29 -26.23
C LEU A 989 -41.50 16.15 -25.91
N LEU A 990 -40.28 15.74 -26.34
CA LEU A 990 -39.05 16.48 -26.01
C LEU A 990 -39.06 17.96 -26.43
N PRO A 991 -39.50 18.37 -27.64
CA PRO A 991 -39.53 19.78 -28.02
C PRO A 991 -40.46 20.64 -27.13
N VAL A 992 -41.53 20.03 -26.59
CA VAL A 992 -42.47 20.70 -25.68
C VAL A 992 -41.85 20.87 -24.28
N ILE A 993 -41.13 19.85 -23.80
CA ILE A 993 -40.41 19.91 -22.52
C ILE A 993 -39.23 20.90 -22.62
N ASP A 994 -38.48 20.86 -23.71
CA ASP A 994 -37.35 21.72 -24.05
C ASP A 994 -37.73 23.21 -24.07
N THR A 995 -38.81 23.57 -24.78
CA THR A 995 -39.32 24.95 -24.85
C THR A 995 -39.96 25.45 -23.55
N MET A 996 -40.51 24.56 -22.71
CA MET A 996 -41.15 24.95 -21.44
C MET A 996 -40.16 25.04 -20.26
N LEU A 997 -39.12 24.18 -20.24
CA LEU A 997 -38.08 24.15 -19.19
C LEU A 997 -36.78 24.88 -19.58
N GLN A 998 -36.60 25.26 -20.85
CA GLN A 998 -35.40 25.88 -21.39
C GLN A 998 -34.13 25.13 -20.98
N LEU A 999 -34.06 23.88 -21.44
CA LEU A 999 -32.98 22.93 -21.14
C LEU A 999 -31.65 23.41 -21.73
N SER A 1000 -30.55 23.06 -21.08
CA SER A 1000 -29.22 23.20 -21.66
C SER A 1000 -29.04 22.18 -22.80
N PRO A 1001 -28.10 22.40 -23.73
CA PRO A 1001 -27.78 21.41 -24.76
C PRO A 1001 -27.42 20.03 -24.19
N GLU A 1002 -26.81 19.99 -23.00
CA GLU A 1002 -26.42 18.77 -22.28
C GLU A 1002 -27.63 18.07 -21.63
N GLU A 1003 -28.51 18.85 -20.98
CA GLU A 1003 -29.76 18.36 -20.38
C GLU A 1003 -30.69 17.78 -21.48
N LYS A 1004 -30.77 18.47 -22.61
CA LYS A 1004 -31.46 18.03 -23.82
C LYS A 1004 -30.84 16.75 -24.40
N GLY A 1005 -29.51 16.66 -24.47
CA GLY A 1005 -28.80 15.46 -24.91
C GLY A 1005 -29.12 14.23 -24.04
N LYS A 1006 -29.06 14.39 -22.71
CA LYS A 1006 -29.44 13.35 -21.74
C LYS A 1006 -30.89 12.89 -21.93
N LEU A 1007 -31.81 13.84 -22.10
CA LEU A 1007 -33.24 13.54 -22.33
C LEU A 1007 -33.52 12.90 -23.71
N VAL A 1008 -32.70 13.17 -24.74
CA VAL A 1008 -32.76 12.47 -26.03
C VAL A 1008 -32.35 11.00 -25.89
N ALA A 1009 -31.25 10.70 -25.20
CA ALA A 1009 -30.81 9.32 -24.94
C ALA A 1009 -31.86 8.53 -24.14
N ILE A 1010 -32.41 9.13 -23.07
CA ILE A 1010 -33.51 8.56 -22.27
C ILE A 1010 -34.79 8.32 -23.10
N ALA A 1011 -35.05 9.14 -24.12
CA ALA A 1011 -36.18 8.94 -25.04
C ALA A 1011 -35.91 7.92 -26.15
N GLN A 1012 -34.64 7.68 -26.50
CA GLN A 1012 -34.19 6.64 -27.43
C GLN A 1012 -34.17 5.25 -26.77
N GLY A 1013 -33.77 5.17 -25.50
CA GLY A 1013 -33.74 3.94 -24.71
C GLY A 1013 -32.34 3.40 -24.44
N ASP A 1014 -31.30 4.22 -24.63
CA ASP A 1014 -29.89 3.85 -24.41
C ASP A 1014 -29.54 3.84 -22.91
N GLU A 1015 -30.17 2.95 -22.14
CA GLU A 1015 -29.94 2.83 -20.68
C GLU A 1015 -28.68 2.01 -20.33
N GLU A 1016 -27.99 1.39 -21.30
CA GLU A 1016 -26.78 0.56 -21.07
C GLU A 1016 -25.53 1.34 -20.62
N THR A 1017 -25.59 2.67 -20.52
CA THR A 1017 -24.54 3.51 -19.89
C THR A 1017 -24.97 4.20 -18.58
N MET A 1018 -26.20 3.95 -18.08
CA MET A 1018 -26.74 4.62 -16.89
C MET A 1018 -26.60 3.84 -15.58
N SER A 1019 -25.84 2.74 -15.57
CA SER A 1019 -25.47 2.02 -14.33
C SER A 1019 -24.67 2.88 -13.34
N GLN A 1020 -23.98 3.92 -13.83
CA GLN A 1020 -23.46 5.01 -13.01
C GLN A 1020 -24.42 6.21 -13.08
N ALA A 1021 -25.43 6.21 -12.21
CA ALA A 1021 -26.03 7.46 -11.79
C ALA A 1021 -24.94 8.33 -11.12
N PRO A 1022 -24.74 9.60 -11.50
CA PRO A 1022 -23.74 10.46 -10.87
C PRO A 1022 -24.19 10.79 -9.44
N GLY A 1023 -23.70 10.00 -8.49
CA GLY A 1023 -23.92 10.21 -7.07
C GLY A 1023 -23.31 11.53 -6.59
N TRP A 1024 -23.63 11.91 -5.35
CA TRP A 1024 -23.23 13.18 -4.72
C TRP A 1024 -21.73 13.51 -4.82
N ALA A 1025 -20.86 12.49 -4.96
CA ALA A 1025 -19.44 12.64 -5.24
C ALA A 1025 -19.12 13.56 -6.45
N SER A 1026 -19.97 13.57 -7.49
CA SER A 1026 -19.73 14.43 -8.67
C SER A 1026 -19.76 15.93 -8.36
N TYR A 1027 -20.38 16.34 -7.24
CA TYR A 1027 -20.37 17.74 -6.79
C TYR A 1027 -19.18 18.06 -5.87
N LEU A 1028 -18.54 17.07 -5.24
CA LEU A 1028 -17.37 17.29 -4.38
C LEU A 1028 -16.15 17.75 -5.18
N HIS A 1029 -16.01 17.34 -6.44
CA HIS A 1029 -14.95 17.80 -7.34
C HIS A 1029 -15.00 19.31 -7.65
N SER A 1030 -16.14 19.98 -7.42
CA SER A 1030 -16.22 21.45 -7.53
C SER A 1030 -15.95 22.18 -6.21
N TRP A 1031 -15.67 21.46 -5.11
CA TRP A 1031 -15.34 22.00 -3.79
C TRP A 1031 -13.86 21.79 -3.44
N SER A 1032 -13.16 20.86 -4.12
CA SER A 1032 -11.79 20.44 -3.78
C SER A 1032 -10.66 21.37 -4.24
N GLY A 1033 -10.96 22.55 -4.81
CA GLY A 1033 -10.00 23.61 -5.13
C GLY A 1033 -9.00 23.36 -6.27
N LEU A 1034 -8.58 22.12 -6.51
CA LEU A 1034 -7.59 21.77 -7.54
C LEU A 1034 -8.20 21.75 -8.95
N ARG A 1035 -7.66 22.61 -9.82
CA ARG A 1035 -7.74 22.56 -11.29
C ARG A 1035 -6.42 23.05 -11.89
#